data_AF-A0A9Q5HXE8-F1
#
_entry.id   AF-A0A9Q5HXE8-F1
#
_cell.length_a   1.000
_cell.length_b   1.000
_cell.length_c   1.000
_cell.angle_alpha   90.00
_cell.angle_beta   90.00
_cell.angle_gamma   90.00
#
_symmetry.space_group_name_H-M   'P 1'
#
loop_
_entity.id
_entity.type
_entity.pdbx_description
1 polymer ?
#
loop_
_entity_poly.entity_id
_entity_poly.type
_entity_poly.pdbx_seq_one_letter_code
_entity_poly.pdbx_strand_id
1 'polypeptide(L)'
;MPTIFMFYFLYTGVFALLFPVVFGSDFLLPHADDGAVIACNLLKKKFPKLASFPGERNLLSICVQILKLFPGTEQFVNDIEHWAISSQQNSTCSIKPTSAEDTSAIIQIIGRPDIRAPFAVKSGGHAYNLNSSSTPGVQVSMARFNDVNYNAKQGTVTIGFGLTWDQVYERLEPLGIMVVGGRITGGGLNNFGIVTQITVEAHPQSLVFGGSLTYSSETSDEFNSAIEDFSLNNVDPKAQLVAGYKSNGTQFQNQLFMSYDGPVPPPGIFDKILSIPAVVSDIKTRTFVDMISTIGDLDPGIGPFGFAQHVVPIVHYTVPILEEIKQQVNALASRLSAENSDTSIVVRIAPEPFFSSFAHSRGGAYPHPPGRQENPTATSLAYSIDPEAPLADKIALQSKFASEVRNLASLVQAKAVEEGQSLWDDILYDNYALTDSPLELVYGENVPKLREIAAKTRIQGGQVPGNTPGDEQYANDTDHWAVSSEQNSTCSIEPASAKDISTIIQIIGRSDIRAPFAVKSGGHAYNLNASSTPGVQISMAQFTNVTYDAEQDTVTLGVALTWDQVYEQLEPLGVMVVGGRINGVGVGGFSLGGGFSWKTNQFGLLTDTLVSVETVLPSGEIVQATNSSEPDLFFGLKASFTGGLNQFGIATQLTVEAHPQDLVFGGFLTYPIETNDEFNSAIADFSQNNTDPKAQMVVVYTSNGTQFQNQILLSYDGPTPPSGVFDRVLSIPAVTSDVETRTFIDMMSTFGDGDNGIGPFGFAQHVVPIVHYTVPILEEMTAQVNAFASRLSEENNGEPILVSISPEPFLSSFAHSRGGAYPHPPERQVNPSSASIAWKEDPETPLADKISRHAYFTSELRNFTSLVQAKAVEEGQSLWDDILYPNYALTDSPLELVYGENVPRLREIAAHYDPEKVMSLTGGFRRFQD
;
A
#
# COMPACT_ATOMS: atom_id res chain seq x y z
N MET A 1 55.22 -27.19 -8.91
CA MET A 1 54.90 -28.37 -9.73
C MET A 1 53.73 -29.08 -9.08
N PRO A 2 52.62 -29.32 -9.81
CA PRO A 2 51.30 -29.59 -9.23
C PRO A 2 50.80 -31.02 -9.43
N THR A 3 50.08 -31.52 -8.43
CA THR A 3 49.02 -32.56 -8.50
C THR A 3 48.47 -32.63 -7.07
N ILE A 4 47.27 -32.16 -6.75
CA ILE A 4 45.98 -32.81 -7.01
C ILE A 4 44.91 -31.70 -7.01
N PHE A 5 44.49 -31.30 -8.21
CA PHE A 5 43.28 -30.53 -8.50
C PHE A 5 42.58 -31.36 -9.59
N MET A 6 41.90 -32.43 -9.19
CA MET A 6 41.25 -33.33 -10.15
C MET A 6 40.10 -34.09 -9.48
N PHE A 7 39.00 -33.39 -9.19
CA PHE A 7 37.65 -33.98 -9.14
C PHE A 7 36.52 -32.92 -9.37
N TYR A 8 36.84 -31.81 -10.07
CA TYR A 8 35.86 -30.75 -10.38
C TYR A 8 35.65 -30.51 -11.90
N PHE A 9 36.09 -31.43 -12.76
CA PHE A 9 36.03 -31.26 -14.23
C PHE A 9 35.56 -32.53 -14.95
N LEU A 10 34.39 -33.06 -14.59
CA LEU A 10 33.76 -34.15 -15.37
C LEU A 10 32.22 -34.09 -15.48
N TYR A 11 31.57 -32.96 -15.13
CA TYR A 11 30.12 -32.80 -15.35
C TYR A 11 29.70 -31.56 -16.17
N THR A 12 30.65 -30.81 -16.74
CA THR A 12 30.36 -29.61 -17.56
C THR A 12 30.87 -29.70 -19.01
N GLY A 13 31.30 -30.88 -19.48
CA GLY A 13 32.04 -31.01 -20.75
C GLY A 13 31.43 -31.85 -21.88
N VAL A 14 30.20 -32.37 -21.75
CA VAL A 14 29.61 -33.25 -22.81
C VAL A 14 28.27 -32.74 -23.36
N PHE A 15 27.69 -31.67 -22.83
CA PHE A 15 26.44 -31.10 -23.39
C PHE A 15 26.63 -30.10 -24.53
N ALA A 16 27.87 -29.68 -24.83
CA ALA A 16 28.15 -28.65 -25.84
C ALA A 16 28.52 -29.17 -27.24
N LEU A 17 28.53 -30.50 -27.47
CA LEU A 17 28.99 -31.07 -28.76
C LEU A 17 27.98 -32.00 -29.47
N LEU A 18 26.75 -32.13 -28.98
CA LEU A 18 25.70 -32.90 -29.68
C LEU A 18 24.43 -32.09 -30.02
N PHE A 19 24.42 -30.78 -29.75
CA PHE A 19 23.24 -29.95 -30.04
C PHE A 19 23.02 -29.53 -31.52
N PRO A 20 24.03 -29.47 -32.42
CA PRO A 20 23.78 -29.05 -33.80
C PRO A 20 23.53 -30.19 -34.81
N VAL A 21 23.24 -31.43 -34.37
CA VAL A 21 22.99 -32.56 -35.29
C VAL A 21 21.52 -33.04 -35.30
N VAL A 22 20.67 -32.52 -34.41
CA VAL A 22 19.24 -32.93 -34.35
C VAL A 22 18.26 -31.79 -34.67
N PHE A 23 18.65 -30.52 -34.51
CA PHE A 23 17.78 -29.39 -34.81
C PHE A 23 18.53 -28.39 -35.70
N GLY A 24 18.11 -28.30 -36.96
CA GLY A 24 18.68 -27.41 -37.96
C GLY A 24 18.59 -25.94 -37.56
N SER A 25 19.47 -25.14 -38.15
CA SER A 25 19.55 -23.70 -38.03
C SER A 25 18.26 -23.03 -38.50
N ASP A 26 17.31 -22.83 -37.59
CA ASP A 26 16.25 -21.81 -37.58
C ASP A 26 15.44 -21.96 -36.27
N PHE A 27 15.94 -21.40 -35.17
CA PHE A 27 15.15 -21.20 -33.96
C PHE A 27 15.61 -19.89 -33.28
N LEU A 28 15.13 -18.78 -33.83
CA LEU A 28 15.12 -17.49 -33.13
C LEU A 28 14.01 -17.55 -32.07
N LEU A 29 14.36 -17.29 -30.81
CA LEU A 29 13.47 -17.26 -29.66
C LEU A 29 12.40 -16.17 -29.80
N PRO A 30 11.11 -16.49 -29.54
CA PRO A 30 10.11 -15.52 -29.12
C PRO A 30 9.70 -15.78 -27.65
N HIS A 31 9.66 -14.69 -26.87
CA HIS A 31 8.93 -14.49 -25.61
C HIS A 31 9.31 -15.32 -24.35
N ALA A 32 9.36 -14.60 -23.22
CA ALA A 32 9.71 -15.08 -21.88
C ALA A 32 8.63 -15.96 -21.21
N ASP A 33 7.47 -16.16 -21.83
CA ASP A 33 6.34 -16.91 -21.25
C ASP A 33 6.46 -18.44 -21.39
N ASP A 34 7.20 -18.95 -22.37
CA ASP A 34 7.30 -20.40 -22.61
C ASP A 34 8.32 -21.10 -21.70
N GLY A 35 9.27 -20.36 -21.12
CA GLY A 35 10.32 -20.89 -20.23
C GLY A 35 9.76 -21.49 -18.93
N ALA A 36 8.73 -20.86 -18.35
CA ALA A 36 8.11 -21.31 -17.10
C ALA A 36 7.22 -22.55 -17.29
N VAL A 37 6.53 -22.66 -18.43
CA VAL A 37 5.67 -23.81 -18.77
C VAL A 37 6.52 -25.03 -19.14
N ILE A 38 7.66 -24.83 -19.80
CA ILE A 38 8.61 -25.89 -20.15
C ILE A 38 9.33 -26.42 -18.89
N ALA A 39 9.69 -25.57 -17.93
CA ALA A 39 10.23 -25.99 -16.63
C ALA A 39 9.24 -26.86 -15.83
N CYS A 40 7.96 -26.48 -15.84
CA CYS A 40 6.88 -27.20 -15.17
C CYS A 40 6.60 -28.58 -15.82
N ASN A 41 6.74 -28.69 -17.14
CA ASN A 41 6.60 -29.96 -17.87
C ASN A 41 7.85 -30.86 -17.79
N LEU A 42 9.05 -30.29 -17.65
CA LEU A 42 10.30 -31.02 -17.38
C LEU A 42 10.32 -31.63 -15.97
N LEU A 43 9.78 -30.92 -14.97
CA LEU A 43 9.64 -31.42 -13.60
C LEU A 43 8.68 -32.61 -13.50
N LYS A 44 7.54 -32.58 -14.21
CA LYS A 44 6.60 -33.72 -14.33
C LYS A 44 7.22 -34.97 -14.94
N LYS A 45 8.23 -34.81 -15.82
CA LYS A 45 8.90 -35.92 -16.51
C LYS A 45 10.03 -36.55 -15.67
N LYS A 46 10.61 -35.80 -14.72
CA LYS A 46 11.73 -36.22 -13.86
C LYS A 46 11.26 -36.80 -12.51
N PHE A 47 10.07 -36.45 -12.03
CA PHE A 47 9.52 -36.91 -10.74
C PHE A 47 8.04 -37.36 -10.84
N PRO A 48 7.77 -38.60 -11.31
CA PRO A 48 6.41 -39.10 -11.54
C PRO A 48 5.54 -39.26 -10.27
N LYS A 49 6.14 -39.16 -9.08
CA LYS A 49 5.45 -39.32 -7.79
C LYS A 49 4.78 -38.04 -7.25
N LEU A 50 4.96 -36.89 -7.90
CA LEU A 50 4.31 -35.61 -7.53
C LEU A 50 2.84 -35.49 -8.01
N ALA A 51 2.28 -36.54 -8.62
CA ALA A 51 0.94 -36.50 -9.23
C ALA A 51 -0.19 -37.04 -8.34
N SER A 52 0.09 -37.47 -7.09
CA SER A 52 -0.86 -38.28 -6.31
C SER A 52 -1.34 -37.68 -4.98
N PHE A 53 -1.18 -36.38 -4.72
CA PHE A 53 -1.71 -35.75 -3.50
C PHE A 53 -2.74 -34.64 -3.82
N PRO A 54 -3.99 -34.73 -3.30
CA PRO A 54 -4.99 -33.68 -3.48
C PRO A 54 -4.65 -32.49 -2.57
N GLY A 55 -4.03 -31.45 -3.13
CA GLY A 55 -3.67 -30.20 -2.44
C GLY A 55 -2.56 -29.39 -3.15
N GLU A 56 -1.61 -30.06 -3.80
CA GLU A 56 -0.40 -29.42 -4.37
C GLU A 56 -0.65 -28.58 -5.65
N ARG A 57 -1.74 -28.83 -6.39
CA ARG A 57 -2.08 -28.05 -7.60
C ARG A 57 -2.38 -26.58 -7.30
N ASN A 58 -2.92 -26.27 -6.11
CA ASN A 58 -3.17 -24.88 -5.69
C ASN A 58 -1.87 -24.18 -5.32
N LEU A 59 -0.98 -24.83 -4.56
CA LEU A 59 0.27 -24.20 -4.08
C LEU A 59 1.22 -23.85 -5.21
N LEU A 60 1.40 -24.74 -6.19
CA LEU A 60 2.25 -24.44 -7.36
C LEU A 60 1.66 -23.29 -8.21
N SER A 61 0.33 -23.21 -8.34
CA SER A 61 -0.35 -22.09 -9.00
C SER A 61 -0.15 -20.78 -8.25
N ILE A 62 -0.25 -20.79 -6.92
CA ILE A 62 0.00 -19.63 -6.04
C ILE A 62 1.44 -19.14 -6.21
N CYS A 63 2.42 -20.04 -6.21
CA CYS A 63 3.82 -19.70 -6.42
C CYS A 63 4.05 -19.01 -7.78
N VAL A 64 3.45 -19.53 -8.86
CA VAL A 64 3.53 -18.91 -10.18
C VAL A 64 2.87 -17.53 -10.20
N GLN A 65 1.74 -17.35 -9.52
CA GLN A 65 1.07 -16.05 -9.42
C GLN A 65 1.91 -15.02 -8.67
N ILE A 66 2.53 -15.42 -7.54
CA ILE A 66 3.38 -14.51 -6.77
C ILE A 66 4.64 -14.13 -7.57
N LEU A 67 5.27 -15.08 -8.26
CA LEU A 67 6.45 -14.81 -9.09
C LEU A 67 6.15 -13.88 -10.29
N LYS A 68 4.90 -13.89 -10.80
CA LYS A 68 4.45 -12.94 -11.84
C LYS A 68 4.27 -11.53 -11.29
N LEU A 69 3.83 -11.39 -10.05
CA LEU A 69 3.59 -10.10 -9.39
C LEU A 69 4.88 -9.43 -8.90
N PHE A 70 5.92 -10.22 -8.59
CA PHE A 70 7.21 -9.72 -8.10
C PHE A 70 8.36 -10.20 -9.02
N PRO A 71 8.47 -9.65 -10.25
CA PRO A 71 9.54 -10.00 -11.17
C PRO A 71 10.91 -9.69 -10.54
N GLY A 72 11.79 -10.69 -10.55
CA GLY A 72 13.08 -10.64 -9.86
C GLY A 72 13.11 -11.44 -8.57
N THR A 73 12.00 -11.99 -8.09
CA THR A 73 12.03 -13.10 -7.12
C THR A 73 12.27 -14.41 -7.87
N GLU A 74 13.38 -15.10 -7.62
CA GLU A 74 13.72 -16.35 -8.33
C GLU A 74 13.20 -17.56 -7.55
N GLN A 75 12.59 -18.53 -8.26
CA GLN A 75 12.22 -19.82 -7.68
C GLN A 75 13.47 -20.70 -7.57
N PHE A 76 14.07 -20.78 -6.38
CA PHE A 76 15.15 -21.74 -6.10
C PHE A 76 14.74 -22.70 -4.99
N VAL A 77 14.95 -24.00 -5.26
CA VAL A 77 14.83 -25.09 -4.26
C VAL A 77 16.16 -25.27 -3.49
N ASN A 78 17.24 -24.62 -3.92
CA ASN A 78 18.61 -24.91 -3.45
C ASN A 78 19.35 -23.76 -2.75
N ASP A 79 18.74 -22.60 -2.51
CA ASP A 79 19.38 -21.49 -1.75
C ASP A 79 19.31 -21.69 -0.22
N ILE A 80 19.11 -22.93 0.22
CA ILE A 80 18.66 -23.22 1.58
C ILE A 80 19.73 -24.00 2.35
N GLU A 81 20.83 -23.33 2.67
CA GLU A 81 21.64 -23.80 3.80
C GLU A 81 20.84 -23.58 5.09
N HIS A 82 20.52 -24.69 5.76
CA HIS A 82 19.97 -24.73 7.11
C HIS A 82 21.08 -25.13 8.06
N TRP A 83 21.21 -24.44 9.19
CA TRP A 83 22.21 -24.80 10.20
C TRP A 83 21.95 -26.18 10.81
N ALA A 84 20.68 -26.54 11.08
CA ALA A 84 20.27 -27.88 11.47
C ALA A 84 19.28 -28.46 10.45
N ILE A 85 19.59 -29.63 9.89
CA ILE A 85 18.76 -30.33 8.90
C ILE A 85 17.43 -30.77 9.50
N SER A 86 17.33 -30.89 10.83
CA SER A 86 16.04 -31.10 11.51
C SER A 86 15.02 -30.00 11.22
N SER A 87 15.43 -28.79 10.86
CA SER A 87 14.51 -27.68 10.55
C SER A 87 14.12 -27.57 9.07
N GLN A 88 14.74 -28.38 8.20
CA GLN A 88 14.61 -28.30 6.76
C GLN A 88 13.39 -29.09 6.26
N GLN A 89 12.58 -28.42 5.44
CA GLN A 89 11.48 -29.01 4.70
C GLN A 89 11.54 -28.55 3.25
N ASN A 90 11.04 -29.40 2.33
CA ASN A 90 10.93 -29.05 0.93
C ASN A 90 9.76 -28.09 0.73
N SER A 91 10.04 -26.80 0.59
CA SER A 91 9.04 -25.81 0.23
C SER A 91 8.62 -25.92 -1.23
N THR A 92 7.33 -25.70 -1.50
CA THR A 92 6.80 -25.67 -2.87
C THR A 92 7.40 -24.52 -3.68
N CYS A 93 7.64 -23.38 -3.02
CA CYS A 93 8.44 -22.28 -3.55
C CYS A 93 9.07 -21.44 -2.44
N SER A 94 10.15 -20.74 -2.78
CA SER A 94 10.77 -19.71 -1.96
C SER A 94 10.70 -18.37 -2.70
N ILE A 95 10.27 -17.32 -2.00
CA ILE A 95 10.11 -15.95 -2.53
C ILE A 95 11.04 -15.03 -1.72
N LYS A 96 11.69 -14.08 -2.40
CA LYS A 96 12.65 -13.15 -1.78
C LYS A 96 12.18 -11.70 -1.90
N PRO A 97 11.27 -11.21 -1.03
CA PRO A 97 10.83 -9.81 -1.06
C PRO A 97 12.01 -8.84 -1.07
N THR A 98 11.87 -7.73 -1.80
CA THR A 98 12.89 -6.66 -1.86
C THR A 98 12.61 -5.51 -0.90
N SER A 99 11.35 -5.40 -0.44
CA SER A 99 10.87 -4.30 0.41
C SER A 99 9.88 -4.80 1.46
N ALA A 100 9.61 -3.97 2.46
CA ALA A 100 8.57 -4.27 3.46
C ALA A 100 7.18 -4.34 2.82
N GLU A 101 6.95 -3.55 1.78
CA GLU A 101 5.76 -3.55 0.93
C GLU A 101 5.59 -4.89 0.21
N ASP A 102 6.64 -5.40 -0.44
CA ASP A 102 6.62 -6.73 -1.08
C ASP A 102 6.29 -7.81 -0.05
N THR A 103 6.91 -7.72 1.13
CA THR A 103 6.67 -8.64 2.24
C THR A 103 5.20 -8.61 2.64
N SER A 104 4.62 -7.42 2.83
CA SER A 104 3.20 -7.23 3.16
C SER A 104 2.29 -7.82 2.09
N ALA A 105 2.52 -7.51 0.81
CA ALA A 105 1.71 -7.98 -0.30
C ALA A 105 1.76 -9.51 -0.44
N ILE A 106 2.94 -10.13 -0.27
CA ILE A 106 3.08 -11.60 -0.24
C ILE A 106 2.25 -12.21 0.89
N ILE A 107 2.30 -11.64 2.09
CA ILE A 107 1.51 -12.13 3.25
C ILE A 107 0.01 -11.98 3.03
N GLN A 108 -0.43 -10.89 2.41
CA GLN A 108 -1.84 -10.71 2.05
C GLN A 108 -2.30 -11.76 1.04
N ILE A 109 -1.47 -12.09 0.02
CA ILE A 109 -1.80 -13.09 -1.00
C ILE A 109 -1.93 -14.49 -0.39
N ILE A 110 -0.94 -14.93 0.39
CA ILE A 110 -0.95 -16.27 1.00
C ILE A 110 -1.98 -16.38 2.13
N GLY A 111 -2.34 -15.26 2.76
CA GLY A 111 -3.33 -15.16 3.83
C GLY A 111 -4.79 -15.07 3.37
N ARG A 112 -5.07 -14.93 2.07
CA ARG A 112 -6.45 -14.82 1.58
C ARG A 112 -7.31 -16.03 2.01
N PRO A 113 -8.59 -15.85 2.39
CA PRO A 113 -9.45 -16.93 2.88
C PRO A 113 -9.60 -18.13 1.92
N ASP A 114 -9.56 -17.87 0.61
CA ASP A 114 -9.64 -18.86 -0.48
C ASP A 114 -8.31 -19.57 -0.78
N ILE A 115 -7.18 -19.01 -0.30
CA ILE A 115 -5.84 -19.59 -0.46
C ILE A 115 -5.37 -20.28 0.81
N ARG A 116 -5.25 -19.53 1.92
CA ARG A 116 -4.64 -19.95 3.20
C ARG A 116 -3.47 -20.91 3.04
N ALA A 117 -2.44 -20.49 2.30
CA ALA A 117 -1.25 -21.30 2.09
C ALA A 117 -0.40 -21.32 3.37
N PRO A 118 0.08 -22.50 3.83
CA PRO A 118 1.05 -22.55 4.91
C PRO A 118 2.32 -21.84 4.45
N PHE A 119 2.88 -20.98 5.30
CA PHE A 119 4.11 -20.26 5.00
C PHE A 119 5.07 -20.24 6.17
N ALA A 120 6.36 -20.07 5.88
CA ALA A 120 7.41 -19.89 6.86
C ALA A 120 8.34 -18.75 6.42
N VAL A 121 8.90 -18.02 7.38
CA VAL A 121 9.83 -16.91 7.10
C VAL A 121 11.25 -17.36 7.44
N LYS A 122 12.15 -17.25 6.46
CA LYS A 122 13.57 -17.54 6.61
C LYS A 122 14.37 -16.24 6.72
N SER A 123 15.00 -16.03 7.87
CA SER A 123 16.04 -15.01 8.09
C SER A 123 17.44 -15.64 7.99
N GLY A 124 18.50 -14.86 8.18
CA GLY A 124 19.87 -15.37 8.28
C GLY A 124 20.17 -16.15 9.57
N GLY A 125 19.22 -16.31 10.49
CA GLY A 125 19.46 -16.92 11.80
C GLY A 125 19.38 -18.46 11.81
N HIS A 126 19.86 -19.06 12.91
CA HIS A 126 19.65 -20.48 13.17
C HIS A 126 18.19 -20.75 13.56
N ALA A 127 17.63 -21.80 12.97
CA ALA A 127 16.29 -22.30 13.27
C ALA A 127 16.40 -23.81 13.59
N TYR A 128 15.82 -24.23 14.72
CA TYR A 128 15.95 -25.60 15.20
C TYR A 128 14.65 -26.40 15.07
N ASN A 129 13.52 -25.71 15.19
CA ASN A 129 12.20 -26.31 15.19
C ASN A 129 11.69 -26.53 13.78
N LEU A 130 11.09 -27.70 13.53
CA LEU A 130 10.31 -27.93 12.32
C LEU A 130 9.22 -26.87 12.18
N ASN A 131 8.93 -26.45 10.93
CA ASN A 131 7.96 -25.40 10.59
C ASN A 131 8.33 -23.96 10.99
N SER A 132 9.48 -23.71 11.61
CA SER A 132 9.87 -22.35 12.03
C SER A 132 10.46 -21.51 10.88
N SER A 133 11.33 -22.09 10.06
CA SER A 133 12.05 -21.40 8.97
C SER A 133 11.80 -21.99 7.58
N SER A 134 11.09 -23.12 7.51
CA SER A 134 10.67 -23.78 6.27
C SER A 134 9.33 -24.48 6.48
N THR A 135 8.58 -24.67 5.41
CA THR A 135 7.27 -25.34 5.41
C THR A 135 7.05 -26.02 4.05
N PRO A 136 6.14 -27.00 3.89
CA PRO A 136 5.83 -27.58 2.59
C PRO A 136 5.15 -26.59 1.63
N GLY A 137 4.59 -25.48 2.15
CA GLY A 137 3.98 -24.41 1.35
C GLY A 137 4.98 -23.37 0.84
N VAL A 138 4.78 -22.11 1.25
CA VAL A 138 5.53 -20.95 0.76
C VAL A 138 6.63 -20.55 1.75
N GLN A 139 7.87 -20.44 1.29
CA GLN A 139 8.95 -19.87 2.08
C GLN A 139 9.16 -18.40 1.71
N VAL A 140 9.15 -17.50 2.70
CA VAL A 140 9.47 -16.08 2.54
C VAL A 140 10.90 -15.87 3.02
N SER A 141 11.84 -15.68 2.11
CA SER A 141 13.26 -15.51 2.38
C SER A 141 13.63 -14.04 2.48
N MET A 142 14.09 -13.62 3.66
CA MET A 142 14.49 -12.24 3.94
C MET A 142 15.89 -11.90 3.40
N ALA A 143 16.52 -12.78 2.61
CA ALA A 143 17.93 -12.67 2.19
C ALA A 143 18.29 -11.35 1.46
N ARG A 144 17.31 -10.62 0.93
CA ARG A 144 17.51 -9.31 0.30
C ARG A 144 17.51 -8.13 1.27
N PHE A 145 17.00 -8.31 2.49
CA PHE A 145 17.12 -7.32 3.56
C PHE A 145 18.51 -7.42 4.19
N ASN A 146 19.55 -7.05 3.43
CA ASN A 146 20.95 -7.31 3.77
C ASN A 146 21.75 -6.02 4.08
N ASP A 147 21.04 -4.93 4.39
CA ASP A 147 21.63 -3.64 4.71
C ASP A 147 22.05 -3.53 6.19
N VAL A 148 23.14 -2.79 6.43
CA VAL A 148 23.59 -2.35 7.75
C VAL A 148 23.90 -0.86 7.67
N ASN A 149 23.11 -0.05 8.39
CA ASN A 149 23.20 1.41 8.36
C ASN A 149 23.51 1.96 9.74
N TYR A 150 24.71 2.52 9.92
CA TYR A 150 25.12 3.16 11.18
C TYR A 150 24.78 4.65 11.20
N ASN A 151 23.98 5.07 12.18
CA ASN A 151 23.68 6.47 12.47
C ASN A 151 24.53 6.97 13.65
N ALA A 152 25.68 7.58 13.34
CA ALA A 152 26.60 8.10 14.35
C ALA A 152 26.01 9.21 15.24
N LYS A 153 25.01 9.98 14.77
CA LYS A 153 24.38 11.04 15.58
C LYS A 153 23.49 10.48 16.67
N GLN A 154 22.81 9.37 16.38
CA GLN A 154 21.90 8.71 17.30
C GLN A 154 22.57 7.57 18.08
N GLY A 155 23.76 7.14 17.66
CA GLY A 155 24.44 5.99 18.26
C GLY A 155 23.69 4.69 18.01
N THR A 156 23.10 4.52 16.83
CA THR A 156 22.26 3.37 16.49
C THR A 156 22.69 2.72 15.16
N VAL A 157 22.45 1.42 15.02
CA VAL A 157 22.62 0.68 13.77
C VAL A 157 21.28 0.07 13.36
N THR A 158 20.84 0.33 12.13
CA THR A 158 19.71 -0.36 11.51
C THR A 158 20.23 -1.56 10.72
N ILE A 159 19.67 -2.74 10.97
CA ILE A 159 20.11 -4.03 10.44
C ILE A 159 18.92 -4.71 9.76
N GLY A 160 19.10 -5.12 8.49
CA GLY A 160 18.13 -5.94 7.77
C GLY A 160 18.11 -7.39 8.26
N PHE A 161 16.92 -8.01 8.27
CA PHE A 161 16.71 -9.38 8.79
C PHE A 161 17.25 -10.51 7.89
N GLY A 162 17.78 -10.17 6.72
CA GLY A 162 18.44 -11.12 5.82
C GLY A 162 19.84 -11.51 6.25
N LEU A 163 20.45 -10.79 7.20
CA LEU A 163 21.83 -10.98 7.61
C LEU A 163 22.01 -12.01 8.71
N THR A 164 23.16 -12.68 8.69
CA THR A 164 23.69 -13.42 9.84
C THR A 164 24.46 -12.46 10.76
N TRP A 165 24.67 -12.83 12.03
CA TRP A 165 25.36 -11.94 12.99
C TRP A 165 26.84 -11.72 12.63
N ASP A 166 27.53 -12.73 12.09
CA ASP A 166 28.88 -12.60 11.53
C ASP A 166 28.93 -11.54 10.43
N GLN A 167 28.01 -11.58 9.47
CA GLN A 167 27.88 -10.57 8.42
C GLN A 167 27.59 -9.15 8.95
N VAL A 168 26.89 -9.03 10.07
CA VAL A 168 26.68 -7.73 10.74
C VAL A 168 28.00 -7.26 11.36
N TYR A 169 28.66 -8.10 12.16
CA TYR A 169 29.88 -7.72 12.85
C TYR A 169 31.03 -7.42 11.89
N GLU A 170 31.18 -8.16 10.79
CA GLU A 170 32.16 -7.87 9.72
C GLU A 170 32.00 -6.46 9.12
N ARG A 171 30.76 -5.95 9.04
CA ARG A 171 30.48 -4.60 8.53
C ARG A 171 30.68 -3.50 9.58
N LEU A 172 30.50 -3.82 10.86
CA LEU A 172 30.63 -2.87 11.96
C LEU A 172 32.07 -2.76 12.50
N GLU A 173 32.86 -3.82 12.39
CA GLU A 173 34.23 -3.87 12.89
C GLU A 173 35.14 -2.75 12.32
N PRO A 174 35.14 -2.44 11.00
CA PRO A 174 35.92 -1.32 10.46
C PRO A 174 35.54 0.05 11.02
N LEU A 175 34.34 0.18 11.58
CA LEU A 175 33.83 1.41 12.19
C LEU A 175 34.19 1.50 13.69
N GLY A 176 34.81 0.46 14.27
CA GLY A 176 35.17 0.42 15.69
C GLY A 176 33.98 0.36 16.62
N ILE A 177 32.85 -0.18 16.15
CA ILE A 177 31.60 -0.30 16.90
C ILE A 177 31.09 -1.74 16.88
N MET A 178 30.24 -2.06 17.86
CA MET A 178 29.53 -3.32 18.01
C MET A 178 28.10 -3.01 18.41
N VAL A 179 27.21 -3.95 18.16
CA VAL A 179 25.84 -3.94 18.69
C VAL A 179 25.68 -5.11 19.65
N VAL A 180 24.81 -4.97 20.65
CA VAL A 180 24.46 -6.10 21.53
C VAL A 180 23.59 -7.07 20.73
N GLY A 181 24.21 -8.04 20.07
CA GLY A 181 23.52 -9.15 19.41
C GLY A 181 23.32 -10.32 20.37
N GLY A 182 22.18 -11.00 20.26
CA GLY A 182 21.90 -12.21 21.04
C GLY A 182 22.77 -13.38 20.61
N ARG A 183 22.98 -14.36 21.51
CA ARG A 183 23.57 -15.67 21.16
C ARG A 183 22.68 -16.33 20.12
N ILE A 184 23.15 -16.31 18.86
CA ILE A 184 22.85 -17.28 17.80
C ILE A 184 21.43 -17.88 17.92
N THR A 185 20.37 -17.19 17.47
CA THR A 185 19.08 -17.77 17.06
C THR A 185 18.01 -16.72 16.82
N GLY A 186 17.17 -16.94 15.80
CA GLY A 186 16.04 -16.06 15.51
C GLY A 186 15.46 -16.23 14.11
N GLY A 187 15.34 -17.45 13.62
CA GLY A 187 14.49 -17.74 12.47
C GLY A 187 13.09 -18.14 12.94
N GLY A 188 12.04 -17.45 12.48
CA GLY A 188 10.67 -17.97 12.54
C GLY A 188 9.69 -17.38 13.58
N LEU A 189 10.00 -16.27 14.26
CA LEU A 189 9.07 -15.66 15.23
C LEU A 189 8.13 -14.65 14.58
N ASN A 190 7.09 -15.12 13.88
CA ASN A 190 6.17 -14.29 13.09
C ASN A 190 4.77 -14.15 13.71
N ASN A 191 4.64 -14.25 15.04
CA ASN A 191 3.34 -14.34 15.72
C ASN A 191 2.45 -13.09 15.53
N PHE A 192 3.06 -11.92 15.32
CA PHE A 192 2.36 -10.64 15.18
C PHE A 192 2.57 -9.98 13.80
N GLY A 193 3.62 -10.36 13.08
CA GLY A 193 4.03 -9.76 11.81
C GLY A 193 5.42 -10.25 11.40
N ILE A 194 5.90 -9.79 10.23
CA ILE A 194 7.25 -10.10 9.74
C ILE A 194 8.13 -8.88 9.96
N VAL A 195 9.22 -9.08 10.68
CA VAL A 195 10.21 -8.02 10.91
C VAL A 195 11.20 -8.00 9.74
N THR A 196 11.31 -6.85 9.08
CA THR A 196 12.18 -6.63 7.92
C THR A 196 13.53 -6.01 8.32
N GLN A 197 13.52 -5.19 9.37
CA GLN A 197 14.69 -4.51 9.93
C GLN A 197 14.54 -4.28 11.44
N ILE A 198 15.67 -4.24 12.16
CA ILE A 198 15.75 -3.79 13.56
C ILE A 198 16.71 -2.60 13.65
N THR A 199 16.45 -1.71 14.60
CA THR A 199 17.41 -0.67 14.98
C THR A 199 17.85 -0.91 16.42
N VAL A 200 19.16 -0.99 16.63
CA VAL A 200 19.79 -1.33 17.92
C VAL A 200 20.82 -0.28 18.32
N GLU A 201 21.07 -0.15 19.62
CA GLU A 201 22.12 0.74 20.14
C GLU A 201 23.52 0.22 19.72
N ALA A 202 24.37 1.16 19.30
CA ALA A 202 25.75 0.92 18.91
C ALA A 202 26.69 1.28 20.06
N HIS A 203 27.66 0.42 20.34
CA HIS A 203 28.64 0.58 21.40
C HIS A 203 30.05 0.58 20.79
N PRO A 204 30.99 1.38 21.30
CA PRO A 204 32.39 1.30 20.88
C PRO A 204 32.95 -0.10 21.15
N GLN A 205 33.70 -0.64 20.19
CA GLN A 205 34.32 -1.94 20.31
C GLN A 205 35.84 -1.82 20.29
N SER A 206 36.49 -2.54 21.20
CA SER A 206 37.95 -2.69 21.25
C SER A 206 38.39 -4.14 21.00
N LEU A 207 39.69 -4.40 21.04
CA LEU A 207 40.21 -5.77 21.03
C LEU A 207 39.70 -6.52 22.26
N VAL A 208 39.36 -7.80 22.06
CA VAL A 208 38.84 -8.69 23.08
C VAL A 208 39.92 -9.71 23.42
N PHE A 209 40.13 -9.94 24.72
CA PHE A 209 40.93 -11.06 25.21
C PHE A 209 40.01 -12.26 25.44
N GLY A 210 40.26 -13.38 24.78
CA GLY A 210 39.40 -14.54 24.94
C GLY A 210 39.66 -15.66 23.94
N GLY A 211 38.83 -16.69 24.03
CA GLY A 211 38.91 -17.88 23.18
C GLY A 211 38.28 -19.10 23.84
N SER A 212 38.54 -20.26 23.24
CA SER A 212 38.08 -21.55 23.73
C SER A 212 39.19 -22.32 24.45
N LEU A 213 38.79 -23.07 25.48
CA LEU A 213 39.61 -24.00 26.24
C LEU A 213 38.89 -25.34 26.31
N THR A 214 39.60 -26.42 26.03
CA THR A 214 39.10 -27.80 26.22
C THR A 214 39.97 -28.51 27.23
N TYR A 215 39.35 -29.08 28.26
CA TYR A 215 40.02 -29.81 29.33
C TYR A 215 39.71 -31.30 29.28
N SER A 216 40.62 -32.08 29.87
CA SER A 216 40.43 -33.51 30.09
C SER A 216 39.31 -33.75 31.11
N SER A 217 38.69 -34.94 31.05
CA SER A 217 37.77 -35.38 32.10
C SER A 217 38.46 -35.53 33.46
N GLU A 218 39.78 -35.72 33.49
CA GLU A 218 40.59 -35.87 34.70
C GLU A 218 40.67 -34.58 35.54
N THR A 219 40.54 -33.41 34.92
CA THR A 219 40.62 -32.10 35.60
C THR A 219 39.23 -31.50 35.88
N SER A 220 38.21 -32.35 35.98
CA SER A 220 36.82 -31.90 36.14
C SER A 220 36.57 -31.20 37.47
N ASP A 221 37.26 -31.63 38.53
CA ASP A 221 37.05 -31.08 39.87
C ASP A 221 37.64 -29.66 39.96
N GLU A 222 38.83 -29.44 39.41
CA GLU A 222 39.44 -28.11 39.29
C GLU A 222 38.62 -27.20 38.37
N PHE A 223 38.09 -27.76 37.27
CA PHE A 223 37.22 -27.05 36.33
C PHE A 223 35.93 -26.56 37.02
N ASN A 224 35.26 -27.43 37.77
CA ASN A 224 34.04 -27.10 38.50
C ASN A 224 34.30 -26.04 39.57
N SER A 225 35.41 -26.17 40.31
CA SER A 225 35.80 -25.17 41.31
C SER A 225 36.11 -23.80 40.68
N ALA A 226 36.73 -23.76 39.50
CA ALA A 226 37.02 -22.50 38.81
C ALA A 226 35.74 -21.81 38.28
N ILE A 227 34.73 -22.57 37.84
CA ILE A 227 33.43 -22.02 37.42
C ILE A 227 32.65 -21.49 38.61
N GLU A 228 32.61 -22.23 39.72
CA GLU A 228 31.96 -21.78 40.95
C GLU A 228 32.59 -20.47 41.45
N ASP A 229 33.92 -20.40 41.48
CA ASP A 229 34.64 -19.19 41.86
C ASP A 229 34.26 -18.00 40.97
N PHE A 230 34.26 -18.19 39.65
CA PHE A 230 33.84 -17.15 38.73
C PHE A 230 32.37 -16.74 38.94
N SER A 231 31.49 -17.72 39.13
CA SER A 231 30.04 -17.50 39.32
C SER A 231 29.69 -16.79 40.64
N LEU A 232 30.51 -16.95 41.68
CA LEU A 232 30.30 -16.34 43.00
C LEU A 232 31.05 -15.02 43.16
N ASN A 233 32.26 -14.92 42.61
CA ASN A 233 33.21 -13.85 42.97
C ASN A 233 33.50 -12.86 41.83
N ASN A 234 33.14 -13.15 40.57
CA ASN A 234 33.29 -12.16 39.52
C ASN A 234 32.36 -10.97 39.83
N VAL A 235 32.86 -9.76 39.59
CA VAL A 235 32.08 -8.51 39.68
C VAL A 235 32.37 -7.58 38.49
N ASP A 236 33.28 -7.97 37.60
CA ASP A 236 33.61 -7.18 36.41
C ASP A 236 32.62 -7.51 35.29
N PRO A 237 31.78 -6.56 34.86
CA PRO A 237 30.80 -6.78 33.80
C PRO A 237 31.44 -7.00 32.42
N LYS A 238 32.74 -6.74 32.27
CA LYS A 238 33.49 -6.99 31.03
C LYS A 238 33.91 -8.44 30.84
N ALA A 239 33.92 -9.22 31.92
CA ALA A 239 34.32 -10.62 31.89
C ALA A 239 33.08 -11.52 31.72
N GLN A 240 33.11 -12.37 30.70
CA GLN A 240 32.06 -13.35 30.43
C GLN A 240 32.65 -14.75 30.31
N LEU A 241 31.85 -15.72 30.73
CA LEU A 241 32.24 -17.13 30.75
C LEU A 241 31.04 -17.99 30.36
N VAL A 242 31.29 -18.95 29.46
CA VAL A 242 30.35 -20.04 29.12
C VAL A 242 31.08 -21.36 29.30
N ALA A 243 30.68 -22.12 30.31
CA ALA A 243 31.18 -23.47 30.51
C ALA A 243 30.32 -24.48 29.73
N GLY A 244 30.83 -25.69 29.52
CA GLY A 244 30.12 -26.74 28.81
C GLY A 244 30.65 -28.13 29.14
N TYR A 245 29.75 -29.06 29.40
CA TYR A 245 30.08 -30.49 29.49
C TYR A 245 29.58 -31.16 28.22
N LYS A 246 30.44 -31.88 27.50
CA LYS A 246 30.11 -32.56 26.23
C LYS A 246 30.40 -34.05 26.36
N SER A 247 29.41 -34.90 26.06
CA SER A 247 29.60 -36.36 26.00
C SER A 247 28.96 -36.97 24.77
N ASN A 248 29.63 -37.95 24.15
CA ASN A 248 29.07 -38.82 23.11
C ASN A 248 28.80 -40.26 23.59
N GLY A 249 28.88 -40.49 24.90
CA GLY A 249 28.70 -41.79 25.55
C GLY A 249 29.97 -42.63 25.67
N THR A 250 31.06 -42.29 24.95
CA THR A 250 32.38 -42.94 25.06
C THR A 250 33.50 -41.98 25.45
N GLN A 251 33.37 -40.71 25.07
CA GLN A 251 34.29 -39.62 25.39
C GLN A 251 33.53 -38.51 26.09
N PHE A 252 34.14 -37.99 27.15
CA PHE A 252 33.63 -36.87 27.94
C PHE A 252 34.67 -35.75 27.94
N GLN A 253 34.22 -34.52 27.68
CA GLN A 253 35.08 -33.34 27.59
C GLN A 253 34.44 -32.15 28.32
N ASN A 254 35.30 -31.36 28.97
CA ASN A 254 34.93 -30.07 29.54
C ASN A 254 35.37 -28.98 28.57
N GLN A 255 34.46 -28.12 28.15
CA GLN A 255 34.71 -27.00 27.24
C GLN A 255 34.38 -25.69 27.94
N LEU A 256 35.14 -24.65 27.63
CA LEU A 256 34.97 -23.34 28.22
C LEU A 256 35.28 -22.26 27.21
N PHE A 257 34.43 -21.26 27.16
CA PHE A 257 34.61 -20.05 26.38
C PHE A 257 34.68 -18.88 27.35
N MET A 258 35.71 -18.07 27.23
CA MET A 258 35.86 -16.85 28.01
C MET A 258 36.09 -15.66 27.09
N SER A 259 35.58 -14.51 27.48
CA SER A 259 35.84 -13.24 26.81
C SER A 259 35.97 -12.11 27.83
N TYR A 260 36.81 -11.14 27.50
CA TYR A 260 36.99 -9.90 28.23
C TYR A 260 36.93 -8.72 27.27
N ASP A 261 36.03 -7.78 27.51
CA ASP A 261 35.96 -6.52 26.75
C ASP A 261 37.14 -5.59 27.10
N GLY A 262 38.27 -5.91 26.48
CA GLY A 262 39.53 -5.20 26.56
C GLY A 262 40.71 -6.09 26.16
N PRO A 263 41.88 -5.49 25.85
CA PRO A 263 43.02 -6.23 25.32
C PRO A 263 43.68 -7.14 26.37
N VAL A 264 43.55 -6.83 27.66
CA VAL A 264 44.16 -7.57 28.77
C VAL A 264 43.19 -7.54 29.97
N PRO A 265 42.82 -8.69 30.56
CA PRO A 265 42.00 -8.73 31.75
C PRO A 265 42.80 -8.33 33.00
N PRO A 266 42.16 -7.69 33.99
CA PRO A 266 42.74 -7.51 35.32
C PRO A 266 43.21 -8.84 35.93
N PRO A 267 44.33 -8.84 36.70
CA PRO A 267 44.78 -10.03 37.40
C PRO A 267 43.69 -10.59 38.33
N GLY A 268 43.59 -11.92 38.41
CA GLY A 268 42.66 -12.60 39.31
C GLY A 268 41.32 -13.00 38.68
N ILE A 269 40.91 -12.40 37.56
CA ILE A 269 39.58 -12.69 36.96
C ILE A 269 39.54 -14.09 36.35
N PHE A 270 40.55 -14.46 35.56
CA PHE A 270 40.62 -15.78 34.89
C PHE A 270 41.75 -16.66 35.42
N ASP A 271 42.48 -16.24 36.45
CA ASP A 271 43.70 -16.91 36.90
C ASP A 271 43.46 -18.37 37.29
N LYS A 272 42.36 -18.68 38.00
CA LYS A 272 42.00 -20.06 38.34
C LYS A 272 41.73 -20.91 37.09
N ILE A 273 41.02 -20.36 36.12
CA ILE A 273 40.69 -21.07 34.87
C ILE A 273 41.96 -21.31 34.05
N LEU A 274 42.79 -20.29 33.87
CA LEU A 274 44.03 -20.38 33.09
C LEU A 274 45.12 -21.22 33.77
N SER A 275 45.00 -21.49 35.08
CA SER A 275 45.91 -22.37 35.81
C SER A 275 45.69 -23.87 35.55
N ILE A 276 44.52 -24.25 35.03
CA ILE A 276 44.17 -25.64 34.74
C ILE A 276 44.83 -26.05 33.41
N PRO A 277 45.55 -27.17 33.34
CA PRO A 277 46.14 -27.65 32.09
C PRO A 277 45.08 -27.98 31.04
N ALA A 278 44.92 -27.11 30.04
CA ALA A 278 44.03 -27.35 28.90
C ALA A 278 44.69 -28.27 27.86
N VAL A 279 43.89 -29.18 27.29
CA VAL A 279 44.29 -30.06 26.18
C VAL A 279 44.32 -29.28 24.86
N VAL A 280 43.40 -28.34 24.70
CA VAL A 280 43.35 -27.38 23.58
C VAL A 280 43.12 -25.99 24.16
N SER A 281 43.91 -25.02 23.72
CA SER A 281 43.80 -23.61 24.12
C SER A 281 43.97 -22.70 22.91
N ASP A 282 43.02 -21.79 22.73
CA ASP A 282 43.08 -20.73 21.72
C ASP A 282 43.07 -19.33 22.38
N ILE A 283 43.46 -19.19 23.64
CA ILE A 283 43.38 -17.88 24.33
C ILE A 283 44.36 -16.86 23.75
N LYS A 284 43.84 -15.75 23.22
CA LYS A 284 44.63 -14.62 22.69
C LYS A 284 43.79 -13.34 22.58
N THR A 285 44.47 -12.20 22.50
CA THR A 285 43.86 -10.91 22.20
C THR A 285 43.68 -10.76 20.69
N ARG A 286 42.47 -10.43 20.25
CA ARG A 286 42.10 -10.30 18.82
C ARG A 286 40.84 -9.47 18.67
N THR A 287 40.37 -9.30 17.44
CA THR A 287 39.08 -8.66 17.21
C THR A 287 37.94 -9.58 17.63
N PHE A 288 36.76 -9.02 17.89
CA PHE A 288 35.60 -9.83 18.26
C PHE A 288 35.19 -10.78 17.13
N VAL A 289 35.24 -10.34 15.86
CA VAL A 289 34.93 -11.16 14.68
C VAL A 289 35.87 -12.36 14.59
N ASP A 290 37.17 -12.15 14.77
CA ASP A 290 38.17 -13.22 14.81
C ASP A 290 37.96 -14.18 15.99
N MET A 291 37.44 -13.69 17.12
CA MET A 291 37.16 -14.55 18.27
C MET A 291 35.94 -15.44 17.99
N ILE A 292 34.83 -14.88 17.52
CA ILE A 292 33.60 -15.65 17.27
C ILE A 292 33.74 -16.62 16.09
N SER A 293 34.54 -16.28 15.06
CA SER A 293 34.81 -17.20 13.94
C SER A 293 35.57 -18.45 14.39
N THR A 294 36.43 -18.33 15.40
CA THR A 294 37.12 -19.48 16.03
C THR A 294 36.26 -20.25 17.05
N ILE A 295 35.17 -19.65 17.52
CA ILE A 295 34.17 -20.31 18.38
C ILE A 295 33.23 -21.21 17.53
N GLY A 296 33.23 -21.03 16.20
CA GLY A 296 32.47 -21.82 15.23
C GLY A 296 32.69 -23.34 15.28
N ASP A 297 33.77 -23.80 15.92
CA ASP A 297 34.04 -25.22 16.24
C ASP A 297 33.14 -25.80 17.37
N LEU A 298 32.06 -25.10 17.74
CA LEU A 298 30.94 -25.66 18.49
C LEU A 298 30.07 -26.61 17.68
N ASP A 299 30.38 -26.82 16.39
CA ASP A 299 29.82 -27.90 15.58
C ASP A 299 29.86 -29.21 16.40
N PRO A 300 28.74 -29.94 16.53
CA PRO A 300 28.75 -31.23 17.21
C PRO A 300 29.79 -32.20 16.62
N GLY A 301 30.30 -31.95 15.41
CA GLY A 301 31.23 -32.82 14.68
C GLY A 301 30.51 -34.03 14.09
N ILE A 302 29.18 -33.92 14.01
CA ILE A 302 28.25 -34.91 13.50
C ILE A 302 27.66 -34.24 12.27
N GLY A 303 27.83 -34.84 11.07
CA GLY A 303 27.50 -34.24 9.76
C GLY A 303 26.06 -33.69 9.66
N PRO A 304 25.15 -34.25 8.86
CA PRO A 304 23.75 -33.86 8.96
C PRO A 304 23.19 -34.10 10.37
N PHE A 305 22.81 -33.03 11.08
CA PHE A 305 22.35 -33.14 12.46
C PHE A 305 21.00 -32.46 12.73
N GLY A 306 20.34 -32.98 13.76
CA GLY A 306 19.24 -32.32 14.45
C GLY A 306 19.67 -31.78 15.81
N PHE A 307 18.92 -30.81 16.31
CA PHE A 307 19.25 -30.08 17.53
C PHE A 307 18.00 -29.88 18.39
N ALA A 308 18.12 -30.19 19.68
CA ALA A 308 17.11 -29.89 20.70
C ALA A 308 17.77 -29.13 21.86
N GLN A 309 17.10 -28.10 22.38
CA GLN A 309 17.63 -27.27 23.46
C GLN A 309 16.53 -26.88 24.44
N HIS A 310 16.90 -26.75 25.70
CA HIS A 310 16.06 -26.30 26.80
C HIS A 310 16.91 -25.50 27.77
N VAL A 311 16.37 -24.46 28.42
CA VAL A 311 17.15 -23.62 29.35
C VAL A 311 16.49 -23.60 30.72
N VAL A 312 17.31 -23.57 31.77
CA VAL A 312 16.86 -23.41 33.16
C VAL A 312 17.63 -22.28 33.86
N PRO A 313 16.94 -21.38 34.58
CA PRO A 313 17.58 -20.28 35.30
C PRO A 313 18.18 -20.75 36.64
N ILE A 314 19.46 -20.43 36.86
CA ILE A 314 20.21 -20.77 38.07
C ILE A 314 20.90 -19.50 38.58
N VAL A 315 20.78 -19.17 39.87
CA VAL A 315 21.36 -17.96 40.46
C VAL A 315 22.88 -18.04 40.48
N HIS A 316 23.46 -19.05 41.15
CA HIS A 316 24.89 -19.33 41.13
C HIS A 316 25.16 -20.80 40.81
N TYR A 317 26.23 -21.05 40.05
CA TYR A 317 26.69 -22.39 39.76
C TYR A 317 27.59 -22.91 40.87
N THR A 318 27.04 -23.70 41.78
CA THR A 318 27.80 -24.35 42.85
C THR A 318 28.39 -25.68 42.37
N VAL A 319 29.47 -26.15 43.00
CA VAL A 319 30.08 -27.46 42.67
C VAL A 319 29.06 -28.62 42.70
N PRO A 320 28.13 -28.72 43.70
CA PRO A 320 27.09 -29.75 43.67
C PRO A 320 26.20 -29.72 42.41
N ILE A 321 25.82 -28.53 41.93
CA ILE A 321 25.02 -28.38 40.70
C ILE A 321 25.85 -28.80 39.48
N LEU A 322 27.12 -28.40 39.42
CA LEU A 322 28.03 -28.71 38.31
C LEU A 322 28.35 -30.21 38.24
N GLU A 323 28.51 -30.90 39.37
CA GLU A 323 28.67 -32.36 39.41
C GLU A 323 27.40 -33.09 38.98
N GLU A 324 26.22 -32.62 39.41
CA GLU A 324 24.94 -33.17 38.95
C GLU A 324 24.82 -33.04 37.42
N ILE A 325 25.11 -31.86 36.88
CA ILE A 325 25.13 -31.61 35.43
C ILE A 325 26.05 -32.60 34.72
N LYS A 326 27.30 -32.74 35.19
CA LYS A 326 28.29 -33.67 34.62
C LYS A 326 27.80 -35.11 34.64
N GLN A 327 27.27 -35.57 35.77
CA GLN A 327 26.75 -36.92 35.93
C GLN A 327 25.59 -37.18 34.97
N GLN A 328 24.62 -36.28 34.91
CA GLN A 328 23.41 -36.45 34.10
C GLN A 328 23.71 -36.37 32.59
N VAL A 329 24.61 -35.48 32.17
CA VAL A 329 25.08 -35.41 30.77
C VAL A 329 25.71 -36.73 30.35
N ASN A 330 26.60 -37.29 31.16
CA ASN A 330 27.28 -38.53 30.82
C ASN A 330 26.33 -39.73 30.84
N ALA A 331 25.46 -39.82 31.85
CA ALA A 331 24.47 -40.88 31.96
C ALA A 331 23.48 -40.89 30.77
N LEU A 332 22.99 -39.71 30.38
CA LEU A 332 22.09 -39.57 29.23
C LEU A 332 22.80 -39.95 27.93
N ALA A 333 24.00 -39.42 27.69
CA ALA A 333 24.76 -39.72 26.47
C ALA A 333 25.05 -41.22 26.35
N SER A 334 25.52 -41.88 27.42
CA SER A 334 25.78 -43.33 27.40
C SER A 334 24.51 -44.15 27.17
N ARG A 335 23.37 -43.79 27.80
CA ARG A 335 22.09 -44.47 27.60
C ARG A 335 21.62 -44.33 26.15
N LEU A 336 21.57 -43.10 25.64
CA LEU A 336 21.05 -42.84 24.30
C LEU A 336 21.96 -43.44 23.21
N SER A 337 23.28 -43.39 23.36
CA SER A 337 24.21 -44.04 22.43
C SER A 337 24.07 -45.57 22.45
N ALA A 338 23.68 -46.18 23.58
CA ALA A 338 23.39 -47.61 23.67
C ALA A 338 22.03 -48.00 23.07
N GLU A 339 21.00 -47.17 23.27
CA GLU A 339 19.65 -47.38 22.74
C GLU A 339 19.56 -47.13 21.22
N ASN A 340 20.46 -46.31 20.65
CA ASN A 340 20.42 -45.87 19.26
C ASN A 340 21.80 -46.06 18.61
N SER A 341 22.27 -47.31 18.50
CA SER A 341 23.62 -47.65 18.01
C SER A 341 23.98 -47.08 16.63
N ASP A 342 22.96 -46.80 15.81
CA ASP A 342 23.11 -46.27 14.45
C ASP A 342 23.06 -44.73 14.41
N THR A 343 22.89 -44.07 15.56
CA THR A 343 22.77 -42.60 15.68
C THR A 343 23.93 -42.05 16.51
N SER A 344 24.68 -41.10 15.95
CA SER A 344 25.68 -40.35 16.72
C SER A 344 24.97 -39.31 17.58
N ILE A 345 25.24 -39.29 18.87
CA ILE A 345 24.58 -38.40 19.84
C ILE A 345 25.63 -37.63 20.63
N VAL A 346 25.40 -36.34 20.79
CA VAL A 346 26.19 -35.45 21.63
C VAL A 346 25.23 -34.73 22.58
N VAL A 347 25.41 -34.95 23.89
CA VAL A 347 24.68 -34.23 24.93
C VAL A 347 25.58 -33.14 25.49
N ARG A 348 25.03 -31.93 25.65
CA ARG A 348 25.72 -30.78 26.21
C ARG A 348 24.86 -30.02 27.21
N ILE A 349 25.41 -29.68 28.37
CA ILE A 349 24.87 -28.62 29.23
C ILE A 349 25.90 -27.51 29.32
N ALA A 350 25.46 -26.28 29.09
CA ALA A 350 26.28 -25.08 29.14
C ALA A 350 25.77 -24.13 30.24
N PRO A 351 26.42 -24.13 31.42
CA PRO A 351 26.32 -23.04 32.37
C PRO A 351 26.78 -21.73 31.73
N GLU A 352 25.96 -20.69 31.79
CA GLU A 352 26.33 -19.36 31.31
C GLU A 352 26.36 -18.36 32.47
N PRO A 353 27.43 -18.37 33.28
CA PRO A 353 27.67 -17.35 34.30
C PRO A 353 27.94 -15.99 33.64
N PHE A 354 26.90 -15.36 33.11
CA PHE A 354 26.91 -13.97 32.67
C PHE A 354 26.73 -13.05 33.87
N PHE A 355 27.21 -11.81 33.78
CA PHE A 355 26.66 -10.76 34.63
C PHE A 355 25.30 -10.34 34.07
N SER A 356 24.21 -10.64 34.79
CA SER A 356 22.98 -9.82 34.77
C SER A 356 22.17 -9.73 33.46
N SER A 357 22.07 -10.80 32.66
CA SER A 357 21.32 -10.79 31.39
C SER A 357 19.86 -10.37 31.52
N PHE A 358 19.19 -10.72 32.61
CA PHE A 358 17.79 -10.33 32.87
C PHE A 358 17.62 -8.96 33.55
N ALA A 359 18.65 -8.43 34.22
CA ALA A 359 18.53 -7.20 35.02
C ALA A 359 18.57 -5.91 34.16
N HIS A 360 19.08 -6.00 32.93
CA HIS A 360 19.19 -4.88 31.99
C HIS A 360 18.06 -4.86 30.93
N SER A 361 17.11 -5.79 31.01
CA SER A 361 15.94 -5.83 30.13
C SER A 361 15.07 -4.58 30.34
N ARG A 362 14.88 -3.78 29.28
CA ARG A 362 14.05 -2.56 29.29
C ARG A 362 12.57 -2.83 28.98
N GLY A 363 12.04 -4.00 29.35
CA GLY A 363 10.60 -4.32 29.25
C GLY A 363 10.19 -5.30 28.13
N GLY A 364 10.82 -6.48 28.08
CA GLY A 364 10.40 -7.58 27.20
C GLY A 364 9.14 -8.33 27.68
N ALA A 365 8.57 -9.17 26.82
CA ALA A 365 7.40 -10.02 27.14
C ALA A 365 7.74 -11.23 28.05
N TYR A 366 9.02 -11.45 28.33
CA TYR A 366 9.45 -12.48 29.27
C TYR A 366 9.20 -12.02 30.71
N PRO A 367 8.67 -12.90 31.58
CA PRO A 367 8.50 -12.57 32.98
C PRO A 367 9.86 -12.38 33.67
N HIS A 368 9.99 -11.31 34.46
CA HIS A 368 11.17 -11.02 35.26
C HIS A 368 10.79 -10.98 36.74
N PRO A 369 11.29 -11.90 37.59
CA PRO A 369 11.06 -11.82 39.02
C PRO A 369 11.82 -10.61 39.59
N PRO A 370 11.15 -9.69 40.31
CA PRO A 370 11.82 -8.51 40.85
C PRO A 370 12.92 -8.89 41.85
N GLY A 371 14.15 -8.43 41.62
CA GLY A 371 15.19 -8.37 42.66
C GLY A 371 16.20 -9.52 42.76
N ARG A 372 16.30 -10.44 41.79
CA ARG A 372 17.42 -11.40 41.71
C ARG A 372 18.02 -11.50 40.29
N GLN A 373 19.34 -11.60 40.21
CA GLN A 373 20.08 -11.86 38.97
C GLN A 373 20.21 -13.37 38.79
N GLU A 374 19.56 -13.93 37.77
CA GLU A 374 19.63 -15.36 37.43
C GLU A 374 20.46 -15.55 36.16
N ASN A 375 21.22 -16.64 36.11
CA ASN A 375 22.06 -17.03 34.99
C ASN A 375 21.42 -18.18 34.21
N PRO A 376 21.33 -18.09 32.87
CA PRO A 376 20.72 -19.14 32.06
C PRO A 376 21.64 -20.36 31.94
N THR A 377 21.07 -21.55 32.10
CA THR A 377 21.77 -22.84 31.91
C THR A 377 21.16 -23.54 30.71
N ALA A 378 21.90 -23.63 29.62
CA ALA A 378 21.42 -24.22 28.37
C ALA A 378 21.73 -25.73 28.31
N THR A 379 20.69 -26.57 28.37
CA THR A 379 20.75 -28.00 28.09
C THR A 379 20.45 -28.23 26.62
N SER A 380 21.32 -28.95 25.91
CA SER A 380 21.22 -29.19 24.48
C SER A 380 21.62 -30.61 24.10
N LEU A 381 21.05 -31.12 23.02
CA LEU A 381 21.34 -32.43 22.46
C LEU A 381 21.39 -32.31 20.94
N ALA A 382 22.52 -32.71 20.37
CA ALA A 382 22.71 -32.86 18.93
C ALA A 382 22.73 -34.34 18.56
N TYR A 383 22.12 -34.69 17.43
CA TYR A 383 21.99 -36.07 16.99
C TYR A 383 22.09 -36.16 15.46
N SER A 384 22.69 -37.23 14.94
CA SER A 384 22.76 -37.45 13.49
C SER A 384 21.37 -37.71 12.92
N ILE A 385 21.06 -37.12 11.78
CA ILE A 385 19.82 -37.33 11.04
C ILE A 385 20.16 -37.77 9.62
N ASP A 386 19.42 -38.75 9.07
CA ASP A 386 19.44 -39.01 7.64
C ASP A 386 18.69 -37.87 6.89
N PRO A 387 19.35 -37.09 6.03
CA PRO A 387 18.71 -36.02 5.25
C PRO A 387 17.53 -36.51 4.42
N GLU A 388 17.54 -37.78 3.99
CA GLU A 388 16.51 -38.37 3.13
C GLU A 388 15.38 -39.05 3.93
N ALA A 389 15.45 -39.07 5.26
CA ALA A 389 14.41 -39.65 6.09
C ALA A 389 13.05 -38.95 5.90
N PRO A 390 11.92 -39.70 5.93
CA PRO A 390 10.59 -39.12 5.92
C PRO A 390 10.39 -38.06 6.99
N LEU A 391 9.62 -37.00 6.68
CA LEU A 391 9.36 -35.89 7.62
C LEU A 391 8.76 -36.38 8.95
N ALA A 392 7.86 -37.38 8.90
CA ALA A 392 7.26 -37.95 10.11
C ALA A 392 8.30 -38.59 11.05
N ASP A 393 9.34 -39.21 10.50
CA ASP A 393 10.41 -39.84 11.28
C ASP A 393 11.33 -38.78 11.89
N LYS A 394 11.63 -37.72 11.13
CA LYS A 394 12.35 -36.54 11.64
C LYS A 394 11.60 -35.86 12.79
N ILE A 395 10.27 -35.70 12.67
CA ILE A 395 9.39 -35.18 13.73
C ILE A 395 9.46 -36.07 14.97
N ALA A 396 9.26 -37.38 14.80
CA ALA A 396 9.27 -38.32 15.92
C ALA A 396 10.60 -38.31 16.68
N LEU A 397 11.71 -38.24 15.95
CA LEU A 397 13.06 -38.18 16.51
C LEU A 397 13.30 -36.86 17.27
N GLN A 398 12.88 -35.73 16.71
CA GLN A 398 12.97 -34.42 17.38
C GLN A 398 12.12 -34.38 18.66
N SER A 399 10.88 -34.85 18.61
CA SER A 399 10.00 -34.89 19.79
C SER A 399 10.56 -35.79 20.90
N LYS A 400 11.12 -36.96 20.53
CA LYS A 400 11.79 -37.87 21.48
C LYS A 400 12.95 -37.16 22.19
N PHE A 401 13.90 -36.61 21.45
CA PHE A 401 15.09 -36.00 22.04
C PHE A 401 14.79 -34.69 22.77
N ALA A 402 13.82 -33.91 22.33
CA ALA A 402 13.38 -32.75 23.07
C ALA A 402 12.73 -33.13 24.41
N SER A 403 12.03 -34.26 24.50
CA SER A 403 11.59 -34.79 25.79
C SER A 403 12.74 -35.20 26.71
N GLU A 404 13.79 -35.81 26.16
CA GLU A 404 14.98 -36.20 26.93
C GLU A 404 15.72 -34.98 27.48
N VAL A 405 15.87 -33.94 26.65
CA VAL A 405 16.48 -32.66 27.05
C VAL A 405 15.65 -31.96 28.13
N ARG A 406 14.31 -31.99 28.03
CA ARG A 406 13.42 -31.49 29.09
C ARG A 406 13.62 -32.22 30.41
N ASN A 407 13.59 -33.56 30.38
CA ASN A 407 13.77 -34.37 31.58
C ASN A 407 15.13 -34.07 32.24
N LEU A 408 16.19 -33.97 31.44
CA LEU A 408 17.52 -33.60 31.91
C LEU A 408 17.54 -32.20 32.54
N ALA A 409 16.92 -31.22 31.90
CA ALA A 409 16.80 -29.86 32.43
C ALA A 409 16.03 -29.83 33.77
N SER A 410 14.95 -30.61 33.90
CA SER A 410 14.18 -30.74 35.14
C SER A 410 14.99 -31.33 36.29
N LEU A 411 15.89 -32.28 36.02
CA LEU A 411 16.78 -32.83 37.06
C LEU A 411 17.78 -31.78 37.57
N VAL A 412 18.37 -31.01 36.65
CA VAL A 412 19.28 -29.90 37.00
C VAL A 412 18.53 -28.82 37.78
N GLN A 413 17.31 -28.49 37.36
CA GLN A 413 16.44 -27.54 38.05
C GLN A 413 16.11 -28.02 39.47
N ALA A 414 15.73 -29.29 39.64
CA ALA A 414 15.44 -29.86 40.96
C ALA A 414 16.65 -29.77 41.89
N LYS A 415 17.85 -30.02 41.37
CA LYS A 415 19.09 -29.85 42.14
C LYS A 415 19.37 -28.38 42.47
N ALA A 416 19.14 -27.45 41.54
CA ALA A 416 19.28 -26.03 41.81
C ALA A 416 18.29 -25.54 42.88
N VAL A 417 17.05 -26.04 42.90
CA VAL A 417 16.06 -25.77 43.96
C VAL A 417 16.53 -26.33 45.31
N GLU A 418 17.04 -27.56 45.35
CA GLU A 418 17.61 -28.18 46.57
C GLU A 418 18.73 -27.32 47.17
N GLU A 419 19.62 -26.78 46.33
CA GLU A 419 20.75 -25.92 46.73
C GLU A 419 20.35 -24.44 46.97
N GLY A 420 19.06 -24.12 46.86
CA GLY A 420 18.54 -22.75 47.05
C GLY A 420 18.96 -21.76 45.95
N GLN A 421 19.41 -22.27 44.80
CA GLN A 421 19.88 -21.51 43.64
C GLN A 421 18.84 -21.35 42.52
N SER A 422 17.58 -21.72 42.76
CA SER A 422 16.46 -21.39 41.87
C SER A 422 15.16 -21.17 42.65
N LEU A 423 14.34 -20.21 42.19
CA LEU A 423 13.05 -19.84 42.83
C LEU A 423 11.83 -20.36 42.09
N TRP A 424 12.04 -21.01 40.94
CA TRP A 424 10.95 -21.41 40.07
C TRP A 424 10.48 -22.83 40.44
N ASP A 425 9.21 -22.93 40.85
CA ASP A 425 8.51 -24.22 41.03
C ASP A 425 8.30 -24.94 39.69
N ASP A 426 8.30 -24.18 38.58
CA ASP A 426 8.20 -24.69 37.22
C ASP A 426 9.01 -23.88 36.21
N ILE A 427 9.43 -24.60 35.17
CA ILE A 427 10.35 -24.27 34.09
C ILE A 427 10.02 -22.92 33.41
N LEU A 428 11.02 -22.05 33.23
CA LEU A 428 10.75 -20.68 32.77
C LEU A 428 11.39 -20.15 31.50
N TYR A 429 12.20 -20.95 30.82
CA TYR A 429 12.84 -20.46 29.60
C TYR A 429 12.90 -21.55 28.54
N ASP A 430 11.80 -21.66 27.80
CA ASP A 430 11.76 -22.42 26.56
C ASP A 430 11.89 -21.43 25.39
N ASN A 431 13.10 -20.86 25.21
CA ASN A 431 13.43 -20.08 24.00
C ASN A 431 13.25 -20.88 22.70
N TYR A 432 13.01 -22.18 22.86
CA TYR A 432 12.99 -23.19 21.82
C TYR A 432 11.71 -24.01 21.88
N ALA A 433 10.64 -23.43 22.44
CA ALA A 433 9.33 -24.04 22.61
C ALA A 433 9.02 -24.97 21.46
N LEU A 434 9.02 -26.28 21.77
CA LEU A 434 8.33 -27.22 20.91
C LEU A 434 6.91 -26.68 20.72
N THR A 435 6.30 -27.00 19.58
CA THR A 435 4.95 -26.56 19.20
C THR A 435 3.87 -26.77 20.26
N ASP A 436 4.16 -27.52 21.32
CA ASP A 436 3.22 -28.03 22.32
C ASP A 436 3.43 -27.43 23.74
N SER A 437 4.41 -26.55 23.96
CA SER A 437 4.61 -25.91 25.28
C SER A 437 3.51 -24.87 25.56
N PRO A 438 2.79 -24.92 26.71
CA PRO A 438 1.81 -23.90 27.09
C PRO A 438 2.39 -22.48 27.10
N LEU A 439 1.68 -21.53 26.50
CA LEU A 439 2.12 -20.11 26.44
C LEU A 439 2.33 -19.51 27.84
N GLU A 440 1.54 -19.98 28.80
CA GLU A 440 1.59 -19.56 30.20
C GLU A 440 2.92 -19.93 30.87
N LEU A 441 3.60 -20.99 30.41
CA LEU A 441 4.95 -21.32 30.87
C LEU A 441 6.03 -20.40 30.29
N VAL A 442 5.83 -19.92 29.05
CA VAL A 442 6.83 -19.13 28.31
C VAL A 442 6.73 -17.63 28.64
N TYR A 443 5.50 -17.11 28.70
CA TYR A 443 5.23 -15.67 28.84
C TYR A 443 4.56 -15.29 30.16
N GLY A 444 4.20 -16.27 31.01
CA GLY A 444 3.64 -16.03 32.34
C GLY A 444 2.44 -15.09 32.34
N GLU A 445 2.48 -14.07 33.20
CA GLU A 445 1.43 -13.06 33.33
C GLU A 445 1.21 -12.19 32.08
N ASN A 446 2.13 -12.21 31.11
CA ASN A 446 2.01 -11.44 29.88
C ASN A 446 1.11 -12.12 28.83
N VAL A 447 0.72 -13.38 29.01
CA VAL A 447 -0.11 -14.12 28.04
C VAL A 447 -1.41 -13.40 27.67
N PRO A 448 -2.22 -12.86 28.61
CA PRO A 448 -3.43 -12.12 28.26
C PRO A 448 -3.15 -10.92 27.36
N LYS A 449 -2.10 -10.14 27.65
CA LYS A 449 -1.68 -8.99 26.85
C LYS A 449 -1.21 -9.41 25.46
N LEU A 450 -0.44 -10.49 25.34
CA LEU A 450 -0.01 -11.04 24.05
C LEU A 450 -1.19 -11.57 23.23
N ARG A 451 -2.19 -12.20 23.86
CA ARG A 451 -3.43 -12.61 23.20
C ARG A 451 -4.25 -11.41 22.70
N GLU A 452 -4.29 -10.32 23.47
CA GLU A 452 -4.93 -9.06 23.05
C GLU A 452 -4.21 -8.44 21.84
N ILE A 453 -2.88 -8.35 21.87
CA ILE A 453 -2.08 -7.87 20.74
C ILE A 453 -2.31 -8.76 19.52
N ALA A 454 -2.29 -10.08 19.68
CA ALA A 454 -2.56 -11.03 18.59
C ALA A 454 -3.98 -10.86 18.02
N ALA A 455 -4.97 -10.53 18.84
CA ALA A 455 -6.33 -10.24 18.38
C ALA A 455 -6.39 -8.95 17.55
N LYS A 456 -5.60 -7.93 17.90
CA LYS A 456 -5.48 -6.67 17.14
C LYS A 456 -4.68 -6.82 15.85
N THR A 457 -3.67 -7.69 15.82
CA THR A 457 -2.81 -7.91 14.65
C THR A 457 -3.29 -9.04 13.74
N ARG A 458 -4.34 -9.77 14.12
CA ARG A 458 -5.02 -10.68 13.19
C ARG A 458 -5.47 -9.84 12.00
N ILE A 459 -5.15 -10.34 10.81
CA ILE A 459 -5.79 -9.90 9.57
C ILE A 459 -7.30 -10.17 9.76
N GLN A 460 -8.03 -9.17 10.25
CA GLN A 460 -9.37 -8.94 9.74
C GLN A 460 -9.10 -8.68 8.26
N GLY A 461 -9.55 -9.58 7.36
CA GLY A 461 -9.29 -9.49 5.92
C GLY A 461 -9.28 -8.03 5.50
N GLY A 462 -8.13 -7.56 4.99
CA GLY A 462 -7.76 -6.14 4.94
C GLY A 462 -8.97 -5.23 4.93
N GLN A 463 -9.30 -4.66 6.10
CA GLN A 463 -10.22 -3.53 6.12
C GLN A 463 -9.46 -2.37 5.51
N VAL A 464 -9.55 -2.22 4.19
CA VAL A 464 -10.11 -0.96 3.74
C VAL A 464 -11.51 -0.99 4.34
N PRO A 465 -11.85 -0.18 5.37
CA PRO A 465 -13.16 -0.24 6.00
C PRO A 465 -14.19 -0.02 4.89
N GLY A 466 -14.81 -1.12 4.47
CA GLY A 466 -15.85 -1.09 3.48
C GLY A 466 -17.14 -0.85 4.22
N ASN A 467 -17.76 0.31 4.03
CA ASN A 467 -19.12 0.51 4.50
C ASN A 467 -20.05 -0.32 3.59
N THR A 468 -21.06 -0.93 4.19
CA THR A 468 -22.03 -1.78 3.51
C THR A 468 -23.41 -1.13 3.56
N PRO A 469 -24.34 -1.52 2.65
CA PRO A 469 -25.71 -1.05 2.73
C PRO A 469 -26.31 -1.28 4.14
N GLY A 470 -26.65 -0.20 4.83
CA GLY A 470 -27.13 -0.20 6.21
C GLY A 470 -26.21 0.54 7.19
N ASP A 471 -24.95 0.77 6.83
CA ASP A 471 -24.05 1.66 7.57
C ASP A 471 -24.38 3.13 7.26
N GLU A 472 -24.32 4.01 8.26
CA GLU A 472 -24.60 5.45 8.09
C GLU A 472 -23.65 6.10 7.07
N GLN A 473 -22.37 5.72 7.13
CA GLN A 473 -21.36 6.25 6.24
C GLN A 473 -21.53 5.79 4.78
N TYR A 474 -22.09 4.60 4.56
CA TYR A 474 -22.38 4.11 3.21
C TYR A 474 -23.33 5.03 2.45
N ALA A 475 -24.36 5.55 3.12
CA ALA A 475 -25.29 6.50 2.51
C ALA A 475 -24.55 7.77 2.07
N ASN A 476 -23.73 8.35 2.94
CA ASN A 476 -22.91 9.54 2.61
C ASN A 476 -21.95 9.30 1.45
N ASP A 477 -21.34 8.11 1.38
CA ASP A 477 -20.41 7.74 0.30
C ASP A 477 -21.09 7.54 -1.05
N THR A 478 -22.38 7.22 -1.06
CA THR A 478 -23.13 6.86 -2.29
C THR A 478 -24.15 7.92 -2.73
N ASP A 479 -24.48 8.88 -1.87
CA ASP A 479 -25.41 9.99 -2.17
C ASP A 479 -24.89 10.87 -3.33
N HIS A 480 -25.79 11.36 -4.19
CA HIS A 480 -25.42 12.24 -5.29
C HIS A 480 -26.40 13.42 -5.40
N TRP A 481 -25.93 14.52 -5.97
CA TRP A 481 -26.75 15.70 -6.23
C TRP A 481 -28.00 15.37 -7.07
N ALA A 482 -27.84 14.52 -8.10
CA ALA A 482 -28.96 13.99 -8.88
C ALA A 482 -29.20 12.52 -8.51
N VAL A 483 -30.34 12.24 -7.89
CA VAL A 483 -30.76 10.91 -7.44
C VAL A 483 -30.88 9.90 -8.58
N SER A 484 -31.13 10.36 -9.81
CA SER A 484 -31.12 9.50 -11.00
C SER A 484 -29.75 8.90 -11.31
N SER A 485 -28.66 9.46 -10.77
CA SER A 485 -27.30 8.99 -10.99
C SER A 485 -26.85 7.95 -9.95
N GLU A 486 -27.57 7.81 -8.83
CA GLU A 486 -27.19 6.93 -7.73
C GLU A 486 -27.37 5.44 -8.09
N GLN A 487 -26.45 4.62 -7.58
CA GLN A 487 -26.49 3.17 -7.73
C GLN A 487 -26.14 2.50 -6.40
N ASN A 488 -26.81 1.37 -6.12
CA ASN A 488 -26.51 0.57 -4.96
C ASN A 488 -25.22 -0.23 -5.19
N SER A 489 -24.11 0.33 -4.72
CA SER A 489 -22.82 -0.33 -4.67
C SER A 489 -22.81 -1.54 -3.72
N THR A 490 -21.90 -2.48 -3.95
CA THR A 490 -21.69 -3.64 -3.07
C THR A 490 -21.10 -3.19 -1.73
N CYS A 491 -20.19 -2.21 -1.79
CA CYS A 491 -19.62 -1.54 -0.63
C CYS A 491 -19.07 -0.17 -1.06
N SER A 492 -18.91 0.73 -0.11
CA SER A 492 -18.13 1.95 -0.28
C SER A 492 -16.85 1.90 0.55
N ILE A 493 -15.80 2.58 0.08
CA ILE A 493 -14.51 2.68 0.76
C ILE A 493 -14.03 4.13 0.75
N GLU A 494 -13.47 4.56 1.87
CA GLU A 494 -12.85 5.87 2.05
C GLU A 494 -11.33 5.74 2.18
N PRO A 495 -10.57 5.78 1.07
CA PRO A 495 -9.12 5.89 1.14
C PRO A 495 -8.71 7.16 1.90
N ALA A 496 -7.74 7.03 2.81
CA ALA A 496 -7.18 8.15 3.57
C ALA A 496 -5.95 8.76 2.91
N SER A 497 -5.40 8.09 1.89
CA SER A 497 -4.17 8.49 1.20
C SER A 497 -4.10 7.96 -0.23
N ALA A 498 -3.25 8.57 -1.07
CA ALA A 498 -2.94 8.07 -2.41
C ALA A 498 -2.40 6.63 -2.38
N LYS A 499 -1.73 6.22 -1.29
CA LYS A 499 -1.25 4.83 -1.09
C LYS A 499 -2.39 3.84 -0.89
N ASP A 500 -3.48 4.26 -0.24
CA ASP A 500 -4.67 3.42 -0.12
C ASP A 500 -5.32 3.21 -1.49
N ILE A 501 -5.41 4.26 -2.29
CA ILE A 501 -5.92 4.18 -3.67
C ILE A 501 -5.04 3.28 -4.54
N SER A 502 -3.72 3.38 -4.40
CA SER A 502 -2.75 2.49 -5.06
C SER A 502 -3.02 1.02 -4.73
N THR A 503 -3.27 0.72 -3.46
CA THR A 503 -3.60 -0.64 -3.02
C THR A 503 -4.96 -1.09 -3.57
N ILE A 504 -5.97 -0.22 -3.50
CA ILE A 504 -7.33 -0.48 -3.98
C ILE A 504 -7.31 -0.78 -5.49
N ILE A 505 -6.66 0.06 -6.29
CA ILE A 505 -6.67 -0.07 -7.75
C ILE A 505 -5.94 -1.34 -8.21
N GLN A 506 -4.85 -1.70 -7.52
CA GLN A 506 -4.16 -2.97 -7.75
C GLN A 506 -5.07 -4.16 -7.39
N ILE A 507 -5.85 -4.09 -6.31
CA ILE A 507 -6.78 -5.18 -5.93
C ILE A 507 -7.90 -5.33 -6.95
N ILE A 508 -8.63 -4.25 -7.27
CA ILE A 508 -9.78 -4.31 -8.18
C ILE A 508 -9.38 -4.63 -9.62
N GLY A 509 -8.19 -4.20 -10.05
CA GLY A 509 -7.65 -4.41 -11.39
C GLY A 509 -7.10 -5.82 -11.65
N ARG A 510 -6.90 -6.64 -10.62
CA ARG A 510 -6.38 -8.01 -10.76
C ARG A 510 -7.22 -8.85 -11.71
N SER A 511 -6.55 -9.64 -12.54
CA SER A 511 -7.19 -10.50 -13.55
C SER A 511 -8.16 -11.55 -12.97
N ASP A 512 -8.02 -11.94 -11.70
CA ASP A 512 -8.95 -12.84 -10.99
C ASP A 512 -10.13 -12.14 -10.32
N ILE A 513 -10.13 -10.80 -10.21
CA ILE A 513 -11.16 -10.02 -9.52
C ILE A 513 -11.92 -9.14 -10.50
N ARG A 514 -11.23 -8.21 -11.18
CA ARG A 514 -11.79 -7.26 -12.14
C ARG A 514 -13.11 -6.63 -11.67
N ALA A 515 -13.09 -6.07 -10.46
CA ALA A 515 -14.29 -5.52 -9.83
C ALA A 515 -14.67 -4.17 -10.45
N PRO A 516 -15.93 -3.97 -10.87
CA PRO A 516 -16.40 -2.67 -11.27
C PRO A 516 -16.27 -1.67 -10.13
N PHE A 517 -15.90 -0.43 -10.41
CA PHE A 517 -15.75 0.59 -9.38
C PHE A 517 -16.20 1.97 -9.85
N ALA A 518 -16.41 2.91 -8.95
CA ALA A 518 -16.59 4.32 -9.30
C ALA A 518 -15.88 5.20 -8.29
N VAL A 519 -15.52 6.41 -8.70
CA VAL A 519 -14.83 7.37 -7.83
C VAL A 519 -15.72 8.59 -7.64
N LYS A 520 -16.07 8.89 -6.40
CA LYS A 520 -16.88 10.05 -6.04
C LYS A 520 -16.00 11.09 -5.33
N SER A 521 -15.99 12.29 -5.92
CA SER A 521 -15.51 13.54 -5.32
C SER A 521 -16.69 14.22 -4.61
N GLY A 522 -17.20 15.36 -5.11
CA GLY A 522 -18.37 16.05 -4.56
C GLY A 522 -19.74 15.50 -4.98
N GLY A 523 -19.82 14.40 -5.74
CA GLY A 523 -21.12 13.76 -6.07
C GLY A 523 -22.05 14.52 -7.03
N HIS A 524 -21.55 15.56 -7.72
CA HIS A 524 -22.38 16.41 -8.60
C HIS A 524 -22.58 15.85 -10.04
N ALA A 525 -22.09 14.65 -10.32
CA ALA A 525 -22.31 14.03 -11.63
C ALA A 525 -23.74 13.49 -11.73
N TYR A 526 -24.44 13.79 -12.83
CA TYR A 526 -25.82 13.36 -13.08
C TYR A 526 -25.90 12.13 -14.01
N ASN A 527 -24.78 11.71 -14.57
CA ASN A 527 -24.70 10.60 -15.49
C ASN A 527 -24.58 9.27 -14.73
N LEU A 528 -25.47 8.32 -15.05
CA LEU A 528 -25.39 6.95 -14.54
C LEU A 528 -24.03 6.30 -14.86
N ASN A 529 -23.49 5.56 -13.90
CA ASN A 529 -22.18 4.91 -13.92
C ASN A 529 -20.98 5.87 -13.95
N ALA A 530 -21.13 7.20 -13.92
CA ALA A 530 -19.98 8.10 -13.95
C ALA A 530 -19.20 8.07 -12.62
N SER A 531 -19.86 8.52 -11.55
CA SER A 531 -19.31 8.50 -10.18
C SER A 531 -20.03 7.51 -9.26
N SER A 532 -20.87 6.64 -9.82
CA SER A 532 -21.62 5.60 -9.13
C SER A 532 -21.40 4.22 -9.78
N THR A 533 -21.60 3.15 -9.02
CA THR A 533 -21.43 1.78 -9.52
C THR A 533 -22.24 0.78 -8.71
N PRO A 534 -22.66 -0.37 -9.28
CA PRO A 534 -23.10 -1.52 -8.48
C PRO A 534 -21.94 -2.27 -7.78
N GLY A 535 -20.69 -1.99 -8.15
CA GLY A 535 -19.48 -2.61 -7.61
C GLY A 535 -18.92 -1.90 -6.38
N VAL A 536 -17.67 -1.45 -6.43
CA VAL A 536 -16.97 -0.78 -5.33
C VAL A 536 -17.04 0.74 -5.47
N GLN A 537 -17.70 1.42 -4.54
CA GLN A 537 -17.76 2.87 -4.49
C GLN A 537 -16.53 3.44 -3.76
N ILE A 538 -15.67 4.19 -4.46
CA ILE A 538 -14.51 4.86 -3.87
C ILE A 538 -14.90 6.30 -3.53
N SER A 539 -15.06 6.59 -2.25
CA SER A 539 -15.40 7.91 -1.72
C SER A 539 -14.11 8.67 -1.40
N MET A 540 -13.87 9.78 -2.08
CA MET A 540 -12.66 10.58 -1.87
C MET A 540 -12.75 11.48 -0.64
N ALA A 541 -13.73 11.31 0.25
CA ALA A 541 -14.10 12.23 1.33
C ALA A 541 -12.95 12.70 2.25
N GLN A 542 -11.84 11.94 2.33
CA GLN A 542 -10.68 12.28 3.14
C GLN A 542 -9.66 13.23 2.44
N PHE A 543 -9.80 13.50 1.15
CA PHE A 543 -8.88 14.35 0.36
C PHE A 543 -9.31 15.82 0.37
N THR A 544 -9.31 16.45 1.54
CA THR A 544 -9.87 17.80 1.77
C THR A 544 -8.84 18.91 2.01
N ASN A 545 -7.55 18.64 1.82
CA ASN A 545 -6.51 19.63 2.13
C ASN A 545 -6.50 20.81 1.14
N VAL A 546 -6.31 22.03 1.64
CA VAL A 546 -6.07 23.25 0.85
C VAL A 546 -4.77 23.89 1.32
N THR A 547 -3.87 24.22 0.41
CA THR A 547 -2.60 24.88 0.74
C THR A 547 -2.30 25.95 -0.29
N TYR A 548 -2.21 27.21 0.16
CA TYR A 548 -1.79 28.34 -0.67
C TYR A 548 -0.29 28.59 -0.51
N ASP A 549 0.42 28.61 -1.64
CA ASP A 549 1.81 29.03 -1.74
C ASP A 549 1.88 30.45 -2.32
N ALA A 550 2.19 31.42 -1.46
CA ALA A 550 2.30 32.83 -1.82
C ALA A 550 3.60 33.20 -2.54
N GLU A 551 4.62 32.32 -2.56
CA GLU A 551 5.84 32.55 -3.34
C GLU A 551 5.65 32.14 -4.80
N GLN A 552 4.84 31.10 -5.04
CA GLN A 552 4.55 30.58 -6.37
C GLN A 552 3.21 31.09 -6.95
N ASP A 553 2.39 31.77 -6.16
CA ASP A 553 1.00 32.12 -6.49
C ASP A 553 0.21 30.90 -6.96
N THR A 554 0.25 29.82 -6.17
CA THR A 554 -0.48 28.58 -6.48
C THR A 554 -1.27 28.06 -5.28
N VAL A 555 -2.35 27.36 -5.56
CA VAL A 555 -3.12 26.63 -4.55
C VAL A 555 -3.12 25.15 -4.88
N THR A 556 -2.74 24.34 -3.90
CA THR A 556 -2.85 22.89 -3.93
C THR A 556 -4.15 22.47 -3.24
N LEU A 557 -5.01 21.74 -3.96
CA LEU A 557 -6.37 21.36 -3.59
C LEU A 557 -6.51 19.84 -3.56
N GLY A 558 -7.06 19.31 -2.48
CA GLY A 558 -7.56 17.95 -2.41
C GLY A 558 -8.84 17.79 -3.24
N VAL A 559 -8.98 16.65 -3.92
CA VAL A 559 -10.08 16.44 -4.89
C VAL A 559 -11.44 16.22 -4.25
N ALA A 560 -11.56 16.04 -2.94
CA ALA A 560 -12.83 15.80 -2.25
C ALA A 560 -13.67 17.07 -2.06
N LEU A 561 -13.02 18.23 -2.10
CA LEU A 561 -13.63 19.51 -1.78
C LEU A 561 -14.73 19.88 -2.77
N THR A 562 -15.70 20.65 -2.32
CA THR A 562 -16.59 21.43 -3.20
C THR A 562 -16.01 22.83 -3.42
N TRP A 563 -16.41 23.50 -4.49
CA TRP A 563 -15.86 24.82 -4.81
C TRP A 563 -16.15 25.89 -3.77
N ASP A 564 -17.32 25.85 -3.13
CA ASP A 564 -17.66 26.70 -2.00
C ASP A 564 -16.69 26.52 -0.81
N GLN A 565 -16.33 25.28 -0.46
CA GLN A 565 -15.33 24.99 0.58
C GLN A 565 -13.92 25.47 0.22
N VAL A 566 -13.58 25.48 -1.07
CA VAL A 566 -12.31 26.05 -1.54
C VAL A 566 -12.31 27.56 -1.36
N TYR A 567 -13.34 28.24 -1.85
CA TYR A 567 -13.39 29.70 -1.80
C TYR A 567 -13.52 30.23 -0.36
N GLU A 568 -14.23 29.53 0.53
CA GLU A 568 -14.29 29.87 1.97
C GLU A 568 -12.90 29.91 2.61
N GLN A 569 -11.98 29.05 2.17
CA GLN A 569 -10.60 29.00 2.67
C GLN A 569 -9.66 30.00 2.00
N LEU A 570 -9.91 30.34 0.72
CA LEU A 570 -9.06 31.25 -0.05
C LEU A 570 -9.41 32.73 0.14
N GLU A 571 -10.68 33.05 0.37
CA GLU A 571 -11.14 34.44 0.52
C GLU A 571 -10.40 35.21 1.63
N PRO A 572 -10.16 34.65 2.85
CA PRO A 572 -9.38 35.34 3.88
C PRO A 572 -7.92 35.63 3.48
N LEU A 573 -7.39 34.92 2.47
CA LEU A 573 -6.05 35.09 1.93
C LEU A 573 -6.00 36.13 0.80
N GLY A 574 -7.14 36.67 0.38
CA GLY A 574 -7.24 37.67 -0.69
C GLY A 574 -6.93 37.12 -2.08
N VAL A 575 -7.12 35.82 -2.27
CA VAL A 575 -6.89 35.12 -3.55
C VAL A 575 -8.07 34.24 -3.90
N MET A 576 -8.17 33.88 -5.18
CA MET A 576 -9.04 32.82 -5.66
C MET A 576 -8.40 32.10 -6.85
N VAL A 577 -9.05 31.03 -7.30
CA VAL A 577 -8.61 30.22 -8.43
C VAL A 577 -9.70 30.19 -9.49
N VAL A 578 -9.36 29.82 -10.72
CA VAL A 578 -10.36 29.53 -11.76
C VAL A 578 -11.08 28.23 -11.39
N GLY A 579 -12.26 28.33 -10.78
CA GLY A 579 -13.04 27.19 -10.29
C GLY A 579 -14.53 27.25 -10.62
N GLY A 580 -15.32 26.37 -10.00
CA GLY A 580 -16.77 26.27 -10.18
C GLY A 580 -17.52 27.56 -9.84
N ARG A 581 -18.72 27.69 -10.42
CA ARG A 581 -19.54 28.92 -10.36
C ARG A 581 -20.71 28.86 -9.37
N ILE A 582 -21.08 27.66 -8.93
CA ILE A 582 -22.21 27.38 -8.02
C ILE A 582 -21.74 26.46 -6.89
N ASN A 583 -22.51 26.40 -5.80
CA ASN A 583 -22.16 25.61 -4.62
C ASN A 583 -22.30 24.11 -4.87
N GLY A 584 -21.59 23.28 -4.09
CA GLY A 584 -21.74 21.81 -4.10
C GLY A 584 -21.01 21.09 -5.24
N VAL A 585 -20.54 21.81 -6.26
CA VAL A 585 -19.76 21.19 -7.35
C VAL A 585 -18.40 20.73 -6.83
N GLY A 586 -18.10 19.44 -6.98
CA GLY A 586 -16.84 18.84 -6.54
C GLY A 586 -15.63 19.27 -7.39
N VAL A 587 -14.52 19.60 -6.73
CA VAL A 587 -13.24 20.01 -7.33
C VAL A 587 -12.73 18.94 -8.29
N GLY A 588 -12.70 17.67 -7.88
CA GLY A 588 -12.11 16.60 -8.67
C GLY A 588 -12.71 16.44 -10.07
N GLY A 589 -14.00 16.12 -10.15
CA GLY A 589 -14.68 15.83 -11.41
C GLY A 589 -14.85 17.05 -12.33
N PHE A 590 -15.03 18.26 -11.77
CA PHE A 590 -15.17 19.49 -12.56
C PHE A 590 -13.86 19.92 -13.21
N SER A 591 -12.76 19.83 -12.46
CA SER A 591 -11.47 20.40 -12.84
C SER A 591 -10.83 19.71 -14.03
N LEU A 592 -11.00 18.40 -14.15
CA LEU A 592 -10.36 17.65 -15.22
C LEU A 592 -11.12 17.79 -16.54
N GLY A 593 -12.41 18.13 -16.52
CA GLY A 593 -13.25 18.27 -17.72
C GLY A 593 -13.29 19.68 -18.31
N GLY A 594 -12.31 20.54 -18.03
CA GLY A 594 -12.23 21.92 -18.54
C GLY A 594 -12.41 22.95 -17.43
N GLY A 595 -13.66 23.28 -17.10
CA GLY A 595 -14.01 24.11 -15.93
C GLY A 595 -14.19 25.60 -16.25
N PHE A 596 -15.38 25.97 -16.71
CA PHE A 596 -15.80 27.38 -16.84
C PHE A 596 -16.03 28.04 -15.48
N SER A 597 -15.49 29.24 -15.32
CA SER A 597 -15.47 30.00 -14.08
C SER A 597 -15.91 31.45 -14.31
N TRP A 598 -16.27 32.16 -13.23
CA TRP A 598 -16.48 33.61 -13.25
C TRP A 598 -15.23 34.43 -13.62
N LYS A 599 -14.06 33.77 -13.74
CA LYS A 599 -12.81 34.37 -14.22
C LYS A 599 -12.36 33.87 -15.60
N THR A 600 -13.17 33.09 -16.31
CA THR A 600 -12.72 32.49 -17.58
C THR A 600 -12.31 33.51 -18.65
N ASN A 601 -13.01 34.64 -18.76
CA ASN A 601 -12.59 35.70 -19.70
C ASN A 601 -11.19 36.27 -19.38
N GLN A 602 -10.72 36.18 -18.14
CA GLN A 602 -9.43 36.71 -17.70
C GLN A 602 -8.28 35.70 -17.77
N PHE A 603 -8.56 34.42 -17.50
CA PHE A 603 -7.51 33.42 -17.26
C PHE A 603 -7.72 32.09 -17.98
N GLY A 604 -8.81 31.92 -18.75
CA GLY A 604 -9.11 30.67 -19.46
C GLY A 604 -9.94 29.68 -18.64
N LEU A 605 -9.91 28.41 -19.04
CA LEU A 605 -10.54 27.34 -18.26
C LEU A 605 -9.67 26.97 -17.06
N LEU A 606 -10.24 26.27 -16.08
CA LEU A 606 -9.47 25.73 -14.96
C LEU A 606 -8.29 24.89 -15.48
N THR A 607 -8.52 24.05 -16.48
CA THR A 607 -7.46 23.23 -17.11
C THR A 607 -6.28 24.03 -17.66
N ASP A 608 -6.49 25.28 -18.07
CA ASP A 608 -5.43 26.17 -18.54
C ASP A 608 -4.56 26.70 -17.39
N THR A 609 -5.13 26.77 -16.19
CA THR A 609 -4.45 27.18 -14.94
C THR A 609 -3.85 26.01 -14.14
N LEU A 610 -4.05 24.76 -14.57
CA LEU A 610 -3.43 23.60 -13.92
C LEU A 610 -1.90 23.64 -14.07
N VAL A 611 -1.23 23.56 -12.92
CA VAL A 611 0.23 23.47 -12.76
C VAL A 611 0.66 22.01 -12.61
N SER A 612 -0.05 21.23 -11.79
CA SER A 612 0.25 19.81 -11.58
C SER A 612 -0.97 19.01 -11.12
N VAL A 613 -0.94 17.69 -11.33
CA VAL A 613 -1.95 16.74 -10.84
C VAL A 613 -1.25 15.52 -10.23
N GLU A 614 -1.51 15.23 -8.96
CA GLU A 614 -1.11 13.97 -8.32
C GLU A 614 -2.11 12.89 -8.75
N THR A 615 -1.61 11.80 -9.36
CA THR A 615 -2.44 10.76 -9.96
C THR A 615 -1.94 9.38 -9.55
N VAL A 616 -2.86 8.51 -9.13
CA VAL A 616 -2.60 7.08 -8.94
C VAL A 616 -2.94 6.32 -10.22
N LEU A 617 -1.92 5.79 -10.88
CA LEU A 617 -2.04 5.05 -12.13
C LEU A 617 -2.69 3.67 -11.93
N PRO A 618 -3.20 3.04 -13.00
CA PRO A 618 -3.68 1.65 -13.01
C PRO A 618 -2.68 0.63 -12.45
N SER A 619 -1.38 0.89 -12.64
CA SER A 619 -0.28 0.09 -12.08
C SER A 619 -0.18 0.17 -10.56
N GLY A 620 -0.85 1.15 -9.93
CA GLY A 620 -0.69 1.56 -8.54
C GLY A 620 0.46 2.54 -8.30
N GLU A 621 1.20 2.95 -9.35
CA GLU A 621 2.21 3.99 -9.22
C GLU A 621 1.55 5.35 -8.95
N ILE A 622 2.16 6.15 -8.06
CA ILE A 622 1.70 7.51 -7.75
C ILE A 622 2.63 8.48 -8.45
N VAL A 623 2.10 9.29 -9.36
CA VAL A 623 2.87 10.22 -10.20
C VAL A 623 2.40 11.66 -10.04
N GLN A 624 3.33 12.61 -10.16
CA GLN A 624 3.01 14.03 -10.29
C GLN A 624 3.09 14.43 -11.77
N ALA A 625 1.93 14.55 -12.41
CA ALA A 625 1.83 14.96 -13.81
C ALA A 625 1.95 16.48 -13.93
N THR A 626 2.84 16.94 -14.80
CA THR A 626 3.13 18.36 -15.10
C THR A 626 3.52 18.50 -16.59
N ASN A 627 3.73 19.73 -17.06
CA ASN A 627 4.26 19.94 -18.42
C ASN A 627 5.68 19.36 -18.63
N SER A 628 6.43 19.09 -17.57
CA SER A 628 7.81 18.57 -17.64
C SER A 628 7.98 17.13 -17.16
N SER A 629 6.97 16.56 -16.50
CA SER A 629 6.98 15.23 -15.89
C SER A 629 5.66 14.55 -16.22
N GLU A 630 5.69 13.42 -16.92
CA GLU A 630 4.51 12.78 -17.51
C GLU A 630 3.67 13.74 -18.40
N PRO A 631 4.27 14.44 -19.38
CA PRO A 631 3.58 15.49 -20.16
C PRO A 631 2.40 14.96 -20.99
N ASP A 632 2.48 13.71 -21.46
CA ASP A 632 1.38 13.08 -22.19
C ASP A 632 0.21 12.73 -21.26
N LEU A 633 0.48 12.21 -20.05
CA LEU A 633 -0.54 12.03 -19.03
C LEU A 633 -1.16 13.37 -18.63
N PHE A 634 -0.35 14.40 -18.39
CA PHE A 634 -0.82 15.73 -18.01
C PHE A 634 -1.72 16.33 -19.10
N PHE A 635 -1.35 16.18 -20.37
CA PHE A 635 -2.19 16.54 -21.51
C PHE A 635 -3.54 15.81 -21.49
N GLY A 636 -3.53 14.49 -21.25
CA GLY A 636 -4.75 13.67 -21.17
C GLY A 636 -5.64 14.03 -19.97
N LEU A 637 -5.05 14.33 -18.81
CA LEU A 637 -5.76 14.75 -17.61
C LEU A 637 -6.46 16.10 -17.79
N LYS A 638 -5.90 17.01 -18.60
CA LYS A 638 -6.52 18.29 -19.00
C LYS A 638 -7.66 18.15 -20.03
N ALA A 639 -8.50 17.13 -19.88
CA ALA A 639 -9.83 17.00 -20.49
C ALA A 639 -10.59 15.75 -20.00
N SER A 640 -10.19 15.15 -18.88
CA SER A 640 -10.88 13.98 -18.34
C SER A 640 -12.29 14.40 -17.92
N PHE A 641 -13.30 13.95 -18.66
CA PHE A 641 -14.72 14.28 -18.51
C PHE A 641 -15.28 14.26 -17.07
N THR A 642 -16.37 14.99 -16.83
CA THR A 642 -17.16 15.04 -15.59
C THR A 642 -17.47 13.66 -15.00
N GLY A 643 -17.01 13.43 -13.79
CA GLY A 643 -17.33 12.22 -13.01
C GLY A 643 -16.32 11.09 -13.17
N GLY A 644 -15.31 11.25 -14.02
CA GLY A 644 -14.22 10.30 -14.13
C GLY A 644 -12.91 10.91 -13.69
N LEU A 645 -12.63 10.89 -12.38
CA LEU A 645 -11.28 11.11 -11.85
C LEU A 645 -10.25 10.10 -12.40
N ASN A 646 -10.62 9.25 -13.37
CA ASN A 646 -10.27 7.85 -13.52
C ASN A 646 -10.07 7.41 -14.99
N GLN A 647 -9.99 8.29 -16.00
CA GLN A 647 -9.76 7.80 -17.38
C GLN A 647 -8.34 7.24 -17.58
N PHE A 648 -7.35 7.89 -16.97
CA PHE A 648 -5.92 7.53 -17.09
C PHE A 648 -5.28 7.08 -15.76
N GLY A 649 -6.06 7.10 -14.68
CA GLY A 649 -5.63 6.93 -13.29
C GLY A 649 -6.51 7.79 -12.38
N ILE A 650 -6.45 7.61 -11.06
CA ILE A 650 -7.26 8.33 -10.06
C ILE A 650 -6.52 9.58 -9.57
N ALA A 651 -6.99 10.78 -9.89
CA ALA A 651 -6.39 12.01 -9.34
C ALA A 651 -6.75 12.22 -7.86
N THR A 652 -5.77 12.61 -7.06
CA THR A 652 -5.86 12.79 -5.60
C THR A 652 -5.66 14.23 -5.17
N GLN A 653 -4.91 15.01 -5.95
CA GLN A 653 -4.61 16.40 -5.66
C GLN A 653 -4.37 17.20 -6.96
N LEU A 654 -4.78 18.47 -6.96
CA LEU A 654 -4.58 19.41 -8.06
C LEU A 654 -3.79 20.62 -7.56
N THR A 655 -2.84 21.13 -8.35
CA THR A 655 -2.24 22.45 -8.11
C THR A 655 -2.62 23.39 -9.24
N VAL A 656 -3.21 24.53 -8.89
CA VAL A 656 -3.74 25.55 -9.82
C VAL A 656 -3.15 26.93 -9.51
N GLU A 657 -3.09 27.80 -10.51
CA GLU A 657 -2.69 29.19 -10.34
C GLU A 657 -3.69 29.97 -9.47
N ALA A 658 -3.17 30.76 -8.54
CA ALA A 658 -3.91 31.67 -7.70
C ALA A 658 -3.91 33.08 -8.31
N HIS A 659 -5.03 33.78 -8.15
CA HIS A 659 -5.19 35.15 -8.62
C HIS A 659 -5.73 36.03 -7.49
N PRO A 660 -5.27 37.28 -7.36
CA PRO A 660 -5.82 38.21 -6.37
C PRO A 660 -7.33 38.36 -6.51
N GLN A 661 -8.02 38.38 -5.37
CA GLN A 661 -9.46 38.59 -5.28
C GLN A 661 -9.82 39.59 -4.19
N ASP A 662 -10.74 40.49 -4.54
CA ASP A 662 -11.37 41.44 -3.63
C ASP A 662 -12.90 41.36 -3.82
N LEU A 663 -13.65 42.38 -3.41
CA LEU A 663 -15.08 42.48 -3.64
C LEU A 663 -15.44 42.38 -5.12
N VAL A 664 -16.54 41.67 -5.38
CA VAL A 664 -17.18 41.53 -6.69
C VAL A 664 -18.50 42.29 -6.72
N PHE A 665 -18.94 42.69 -7.90
CA PHE A 665 -20.29 43.19 -8.12
C PHE A 665 -21.08 42.13 -8.88
N GLY A 666 -22.13 41.60 -8.30
CA GLY A 666 -22.85 40.48 -8.88
C GLY A 666 -24.03 40.01 -8.05
N GLY A 667 -24.69 38.97 -8.56
CA GLY A 667 -25.94 38.45 -8.02
C GLY A 667 -26.85 37.97 -9.15
N PHE A 668 -28.11 37.72 -8.84
CA PHE A 668 -29.08 37.26 -9.83
C PHE A 668 -30.20 38.28 -10.08
N LEU A 669 -30.76 38.22 -11.28
CA LEU A 669 -31.92 38.98 -11.72
C LEU A 669 -32.94 38.02 -12.32
N THR A 670 -34.20 38.14 -11.91
CA THR A 670 -35.32 37.37 -12.46
C THR A 670 -36.25 38.29 -13.22
N TYR A 671 -36.60 37.91 -14.44
CA TYR A 671 -37.46 38.68 -15.33
C TYR A 671 -38.72 37.90 -15.71
N PRO A 672 -39.85 38.60 -15.90
CA PRO A 672 -41.07 37.97 -16.33
C PRO A 672 -41.08 37.86 -17.87
N ILE A 673 -41.84 36.92 -18.42
CA ILE A 673 -41.86 36.62 -19.86
C ILE A 673 -42.29 37.83 -20.71
N GLU A 674 -43.02 38.78 -20.14
CA GLU A 674 -43.48 40.00 -20.81
C GLU A 674 -42.34 40.94 -21.22
N THR A 675 -41.14 40.75 -20.67
CA THR A 675 -39.94 41.54 -20.99
C THR A 675 -38.96 40.81 -21.93
N ASN A 676 -39.39 39.70 -22.54
CA ASN A 676 -38.48 38.82 -23.28
C ASN A 676 -37.82 39.50 -24.49
N ASP A 677 -38.50 40.43 -25.15
CA ASP A 677 -37.97 41.16 -26.30
C ASP A 677 -36.79 42.06 -25.89
N GLU A 678 -36.97 42.87 -24.82
CA GLU A 678 -35.90 43.69 -24.27
C GLU A 678 -34.77 42.83 -23.68
N PHE A 679 -35.13 41.73 -23.01
CA PHE A 679 -34.19 40.77 -22.43
C PHE A 679 -33.29 40.16 -23.51
N ASN A 680 -33.86 39.55 -24.55
CA ASN A 680 -33.12 38.94 -25.64
C ASN A 680 -32.26 39.97 -26.38
N SER A 681 -32.77 41.19 -26.57
CA SER A 681 -31.99 42.28 -27.18
C SER A 681 -30.77 42.65 -26.33
N ALA A 682 -30.91 42.72 -25.00
CA ALA A 682 -29.81 43.03 -24.09
C ALA A 682 -28.75 41.91 -24.03
N ILE A 683 -29.17 40.64 -24.04
CA ILE A 683 -28.25 39.49 -24.08
C ILE A 683 -27.49 39.43 -25.41
N ALA A 684 -28.19 39.61 -26.54
CA ALA A 684 -27.55 39.61 -27.85
C ALA A 684 -26.51 40.74 -27.97
N ASP A 685 -26.82 41.92 -27.43
CA ASP A 685 -25.90 43.04 -27.37
C ASP A 685 -24.68 42.74 -26.50
N PHE A 686 -24.87 42.18 -25.30
CA PHE A 686 -23.75 41.78 -24.43
C PHE A 686 -22.86 40.74 -25.14
N SER A 687 -23.45 39.73 -25.77
CA SER A 687 -22.71 38.68 -26.48
C SER A 687 -21.88 39.19 -27.66
N GLN A 688 -22.27 40.31 -28.28
CA GLN A 688 -21.61 40.83 -29.48
C GLN A 688 -20.67 41.98 -29.18
N ASN A 689 -20.99 42.80 -28.17
CA ASN A 689 -20.34 44.09 -27.94
C ASN A 689 -19.61 44.19 -26.60
N ASN A 690 -19.78 43.24 -25.67
CA ASN A 690 -18.93 43.23 -24.47
C ASN A 690 -17.46 43.11 -24.88
N THR A 691 -16.59 43.84 -24.20
CA THR A 691 -15.13 43.77 -24.38
C THR A 691 -14.38 43.78 -23.05
N ASP A 692 -15.10 43.87 -21.92
CA ASP A 692 -14.48 43.88 -20.60
C ASP A 692 -14.32 42.43 -20.11
N PRO A 693 -13.08 41.93 -19.95
CA PRO A 693 -12.85 40.57 -19.47
C PRO A 693 -13.30 40.34 -18.03
N LYS A 694 -13.55 41.39 -17.25
CA LYS A 694 -14.07 41.30 -15.89
C LYS A 694 -15.56 41.03 -15.82
N ALA A 695 -16.28 41.28 -16.91
CA ALA A 695 -17.73 41.14 -16.96
C ALA A 695 -18.13 39.79 -17.52
N GLN A 696 -19.00 39.08 -16.79
CA GLN A 696 -19.56 37.79 -17.19
C GLN A 696 -21.02 37.67 -16.80
N MET A 697 -21.77 36.88 -17.57
CA MET A 697 -23.13 36.50 -17.22
C MET A 697 -23.43 35.07 -17.68
N VAL A 698 -24.30 34.40 -16.92
CA VAL A 698 -24.99 33.18 -17.31
C VAL A 698 -26.46 33.55 -17.45
N VAL A 699 -27.01 33.35 -18.64
CA VAL A 699 -28.42 33.58 -18.93
C VAL A 699 -29.14 32.26 -18.78
N VAL A 700 -30.33 32.24 -18.19
CA VAL A 700 -31.11 31.01 -17.99
C VAL A 700 -32.55 31.25 -18.46
N TYR A 701 -33.00 30.43 -19.40
CA TYR A 701 -34.40 30.30 -19.79
C TYR A 701 -34.92 29.00 -19.20
N THR A 702 -35.99 29.07 -18.41
CA THR A 702 -36.53 27.89 -17.71
C THR A 702 -38.06 27.87 -17.79
N SER A 703 -38.63 26.68 -18.03
CA SER A 703 -40.07 26.45 -17.97
C SER A 703 -40.39 25.11 -17.32
N ASN A 704 -41.51 25.06 -16.59
CA ASN A 704 -42.10 23.82 -16.07
C ASN A 704 -43.41 23.43 -16.80
N GLY A 705 -43.70 24.09 -17.93
CA GLY A 705 -44.91 23.89 -18.73
C GLY A 705 -46.10 24.76 -18.30
N THR A 706 -46.08 25.31 -17.08
CA THR A 706 -47.11 26.24 -16.57
C THR A 706 -46.57 27.64 -16.26
N GLN A 707 -45.29 27.71 -15.91
CA GLN A 707 -44.57 28.95 -15.60
C GLN A 707 -43.29 28.98 -16.41
N PHE A 708 -42.98 30.17 -16.90
CA PHE A 708 -41.76 30.47 -17.63
C PHE A 708 -41.03 31.60 -16.91
N GLN A 709 -39.72 31.48 -16.78
CA GLN A 709 -38.88 32.45 -16.10
C GLN A 709 -37.57 32.66 -16.86
N ASN A 710 -37.18 33.93 -16.97
CA ASN A 710 -35.86 34.33 -17.40
C ASN A 710 -35.03 34.72 -16.17
N GLN A 711 -33.78 34.27 -16.13
CA GLN A 711 -32.83 34.65 -15.08
C GLN A 711 -31.48 35.04 -15.68
N ILE A 712 -30.79 35.96 -15.04
CA ILE A 712 -29.38 36.27 -15.29
C ILE A 712 -28.64 36.11 -13.98
N LEU A 713 -27.57 35.32 -13.99
CA LEU A 713 -26.53 35.36 -12.97
C LEU A 713 -25.40 36.24 -13.52
N LEU A 714 -25.04 37.31 -12.81
CA LEU A 714 -24.04 38.26 -13.27
C LEU A 714 -22.88 38.39 -12.28
N SER A 715 -21.69 38.61 -12.83
CA SER A 715 -20.48 38.83 -12.04
C SER A 715 -19.57 39.84 -12.73
N TYR A 716 -19.02 40.74 -11.92
CA TYR A 716 -17.95 41.65 -12.26
C TYR A 716 -16.79 41.46 -11.30
N ASP A 717 -15.59 41.22 -11.82
CA ASP A 717 -14.36 41.12 -11.01
C ASP A 717 -13.85 42.51 -10.58
N GLY A 718 -14.57 43.07 -9.61
CA GLY A 718 -14.29 44.34 -8.95
C GLY A 718 -15.55 44.93 -8.30
N PRO A 719 -15.39 45.95 -7.43
CA PRO A 719 -16.51 46.46 -6.64
C PRO A 719 -17.54 47.26 -7.44
N THR A 720 -17.21 47.74 -8.65
CA THR A 720 -18.11 48.56 -9.47
C THR A 720 -17.82 48.34 -10.95
N PRO A 721 -18.82 47.92 -11.75
CA PRO A 721 -18.66 47.79 -13.20
C PRO A 721 -18.61 49.17 -13.87
N PRO A 722 -17.86 49.33 -14.98
CA PRO A 722 -17.95 50.50 -15.83
C PRO A 722 -19.36 50.70 -16.40
N SER A 723 -19.76 51.96 -16.60
CA SER A 723 -21.03 52.25 -17.27
C SER A 723 -21.03 51.65 -18.68
N GLY A 724 -22.19 51.13 -19.08
CA GLY A 724 -22.44 50.49 -20.36
C GLY A 724 -22.29 48.97 -20.35
N VAL A 725 -21.62 48.38 -19.35
CA VAL A 725 -21.39 46.93 -19.29
C VAL A 725 -22.67 46.15 -18.98
N PHE A 726 -23.36 46.51 -17.90
CA PHE A 726 -24.61 45.85 -17.48
C PHE A 726 -25.83 46.79 -17.55
N ASP A 727 -25.66 48.04 -18.01
CA ASP A 727 -26.71 49.07 -17.98
C ASP A 727 -27.99 48.62 -18.68
N ARG A 728 -27.89 47.90 -19.81
CA ARG A 728 -29.08 47.42 -20.55
C ARG A 728 -29.87 46.39 -19.74
N VAL A 729 -29.21 45.37 -19.20
CA VAL A 729 -29.90 44.35 -18.39
C VAL A 729 -30.45 44.94 -17.09
N LEU A 730 -29.68 45.78 -16.40
CA LEU A 730 -30.10 46.42 -15.16
C LEU A 730 -31.25 47.44 -15.35
N SER A 731 -31.47 47.93 -16.58
CA SER A 731 -32.58 48.84 -16.89
C SER A 731 -33.92 48.15 -17.10
N ILE A 732 -33.93 46.84 -17.34
CA ILE A 732 -35.16 46.07 -17.55
C ILE A 732 -35.84 45.87 -16.19
N PRO A 733 -37.17 46.07 -16.06
CA PRO A 733 -37.87 45.85 -14.80
C PRO A 733 -37.84 44.38 -14.36
N ALA A 734 -36.91 44.04 -13.46
CA ALA A 734 -36.82 42.71 -12.86
C ALA A 734 -37.91 42.49 -11.80
N VAL A 735 -38.42 41.25 -11.69
CA VAL A 735 -39.31 40.82 -10.60
C VAL A 735 -38.53 40.67 -9.30
N THR A 736 -37.28 40.21 -9.39
CA THR A 736 -36.38 40.03 -8.25
C THR A 736 -34.97 40.44 -8.67
N SER A 737 -34.27 41.14 -7.78
CA SER A 737 -32.89 41.57 -7.97
C SER A 737 -32.13 41.39 -6.67
N ASP A 738 -30.96 40.75 -6.78
CA ASP A 738 -30.02 40.52 -5.70
C ASP A 738 -28.62 41.08 -6.05
N VAL A 739 -28.56 42.02 -6.99
CA VAL A 739 -27.29 42.50 -7.52
C VAL A 739 -26.71 43.60 -6.62
N GLU A 740 -25.54 43.35 -6.04
CA GLU A 740 -24.80 44.33 -5.24
C GLU A 740 -23.29 44.04 -5.21
N THR A 741 -22.55 44.92 -4.55
CA THR A 741 -21.13 44.70 -4.25
C THR A 741 -21.00 43.86 -2.98
N ARG A 742 -20.29 42.73 -3.05
CA ARG A 742 -20.15 41.76 -1.95
C ARG A 742 -18.88 40.92 -2.10
N THR A 743 -18.63 40.06 -1.13
CA THR A 743 -17.56 39.05 -1.24
C THR A 743 -17.92 38.01 -2.30
N PHE A 744 -16.92 37.25 -2.79
CA PHE A 744 -17.17 36.26 -3.83
C PHE A 744 -17.96 35.08 -3.28
N ILE A 745 -17.67 34.62 -2.06
CA ILE A 745 -18.41 33.54 -1.42
C ILE A 745 -19.88 33.92 -1.16
N ASP A 746 -20.14 35.16 -0.72
CA ASP A 746 -21.50 35.65 -0.52
C ASP A 746 -22.26 35.65 -1.85
N MET A 747 -21.63 36.09 -2.94
CA MET A 747 -22.25 36.05 -4.28
C MET A 747 -22.60 34.61 -4.68
N MET A 748 -21.68 33.66 -4.53
CA MET A 748 -21.93 32.25 -4.85
C MET A 748 -23.08 31.66 -4.05
N SER A 749 -23.20 32.02 -2.76
CA SER A 749 -24.29 31.55 -1.91
C SER A 749 -25.69 31.94 -2.44
N THR A 750 -25.78 33.01 -3.23
CA THR A 750 -27.04 33.50 -3.81
C THR A 750 -27.50 32.70 -5.04
N PHE A 751 -26.60 31.96 -5.68
CA PHE A 751 -26.92 31.12 -6.83
C PHE A 751 -27.46 29.74 -6.44
N GLY A 752 -27.44 29.40 -5.14
CA GLY A 752 -27.93 28.13 -4.61
C GLY A 752 -26.96 26.96 -4.83
N ASP A 753 -27.40 25.79 -4.37
CA ASP A 753 -26.73 24.49 -4.50
C ASP A 753 -27.16 23.73 -5.78
N GLY A 754 -27.88 24.41 -6.68
CA GLY A 754 -28.45 23.80 -7.86
C GLY A 754 -29.69 22.93 -7.59
N ASP A 755 -30.31 22.99 -6.40
CA ASP A 755 -31.63 22.40 -6.19
C ASP A 755 -32.64 23.05 -7.16
N ASN A 756 -33.17 22.24 -8.07
CA ASN A 756 -34.16 22.67 -9.06
C ASN A 756 -35.56 22.91 -8.45
N GLY A 757 -35.71 22.76 -7.12
CA GLY A 757 -36.94 23.04 -6.39
C GLY A 757 -38.04 22.00 -6.59
N ILE A 758 -37.70 20.84 -7.17
CA ILE A 758 -38.64 19.74 -7.48
C ILE A 758 -38.50 18.54 -6.53
N GLY A 759 -37.70 18.68 -5.47
CA GLY A 759 -37.35 17.60 -4.54
C GLY A 759 -36.34 16.63 -5.17
N PRO A 760 -36.16 15.40 -4.62
CA PRO A 760 -35.34 14.37 -5.24
C PRO A 760 -35.61 14.26 -6.74
N PHE A 761 -34.56 14.40 -7.53
CA PHE A 761 -34.69 14.64 -8.96
C PHE A 761 -33.70 13.84 -9.79
N GLY A 762 -34.10 13.60 -11.03
CA GLY A 762 -33.21 13.18 -12.09
C GLY A 762 -32.87 14.35 -12.99
N PHE A 763 -31.70 14.27 -13.61
CA PHE A 763 -31.14 15.35 -14.41
C PHE A 763 -30.44 14.80 -15.65
N ALA A 764 -30.62 15.49 -16.77
CA ALA A 764 -29.89 15.26 -18.00
C ALA A 764 -29.45 16.61 -18.57
N GLN A 765 -28.24 16.67 -19.14
CA GLN A 765 -27.64 17.88 -19.69
C GLN A 765 -26.98 17.61 -21.04
N HIS A 766 -27.07 18.58 -21.94
CA HIS A 766 -26.36 18.59 -23.20
C HIS A 766 -25.97 20.02 -23.59
N VAL A 767 -25.16 20.20 -24.63
CA VAL A 767 -24.60 21.50 -25.00
C VAL A 767 -24.87 21.84 -26.46
N VAL A 768 -25.20 23.11 -26.71
CA VAL A 768 -25.22 23.70 -28.05
C VAL A 768 -24.08 24.71 -28.17
N PRO A 769 -23.06 24.46 -29.01
CA PRO A 769 -21.96 25.40 -29.24
C PRO A 769 -22.42 26.56 -30.14
N ILE A 770 -22.25 27.80 -29.68
CA ILE A 770 -22.70 29.00 -30.41
C ILE A 770 -21.63 30.10 -30.35
N VAL A 771 -21.26 30.68 -31.49
CA VAL A 771 -20.25 31.76 -31.57
C VAL A 771 -20.77 33.05 -30.93
N HIS A 772 -21.83 33.64 -31.49
CA HIS A 772 -22.52 34.79 -30.89
C HIS A 772 -24.02 34.50 -30.76
N TYR A 773 -24.59 34.96 -29.66
CA TYR A 773 -26.04 34.90 -29.45
C TYR A 773 -26.72 36.04 -30.21
N THR A 774 -27.55 35.70 -31.19
CA THR A 774 -28.41 36.65 -31.92
C THR A 774 -29.84 36.59 -31.35
N VAL A 775 -30.61 37.66 -31.53
CA VAL A 775 -32.02 37.69 -31.09
C VAL A 775 -32.82 36.50 -31.64
N PRO A 776 -32.73 36.14 -32.95
CA PRO A 776 -33.43 34.95 -33.47
C PRO A 776 -33.06 33.63 -32.79
N ILE A 777 -31.80 33.46 -32.37
CA ILE A 777 -31.37 32.26 -31.63
C ILE A 777 -31.99 32.24 -30.23
N LEU A 778 -31.98 33.38 -29.53
CA LEU A 778 -32.53 33.49 -28.18
C LEU A 778 -34.06 33.34 -28.16
N GLU A 779 -34.74 33.83 -29.20
CA GLU A 779 -36.18 33.60 -29.43
C GLU A 779 -36.46 32.11 -29.65
N GLU A 780 -35.65 31.41 -30.45
CA GLU A 780 -35.76 29.97 -30.65
C GLU A 780 -35.56 29.20 -29.34
N MET A 781 -34.56 29.58 -28.54
CA MET A 781 -34.34 28.99 -27.21
C MET A 781 -35.56 29.15 -26.31
N THR A 782 -36.12 30.37 -26.25
CA THR A 782 -37.35 30.66 -25.49
C THR A 782 -38.50 29.75 -25.96
N ALA A 783 -38.73 29.68 -27.28
CA ALA A 783 -39.81 28.92 -27.88
C ALA A 783 -39.69 27.42 -27.59
N GLN A 784 -38.49 26.86 -27.75
CA GLN A 784 -38.24 25.44 -27.55
C GLN A 784 -38.30 25.04 -26.07
N VAL A 785 -37.77 25.86 -25.15
CA VAL A 785 -37.90 25.63 -23.70
C VAL A 785 -39.37 25.50 -23.31
N ASN A 786 -40.21 26.44 -23.74
CA ASN A 786 -41.62 26.42 -23.38
C ASN A 786 -42.38 25.25 -24.04
N ALA A 787 -42.11 24.98 -25.32
CA ALA A 787 -42.76 23.90 -26.05
C ALA A 787 -42.43 22.51 -25.49
N PHE A 788 -41.15 22.25 -25.17
CA PHE A 788 -40.73 20.98 -24.58
C PHE A 788 -41.26 20.83 -23.15
N ALA A 789 -41.21 21.87 -22.32
CA ALA A 789 -41.72 21.78 -20.94
C ALA A 789 -43.21 21.43 -20.89
N SER A 790 -44.05 22.10 -21.69
CA SER A 790 -45.49 21.80 -21.76
C SER A 790 -45.74 20.39 -22.28
N ARG A 791 -45.10 19.99 -23.39
CA ARG A 791 -45.28 18.66 -23.98
C ARG A 791 -44.83 17.54 -23.06
N LEU A 792 -43.63 17.64 -22.49
CA LEU A 792 -43.07 16.60 -21.63
C LEU A 792 -43.87 16.48 -20.33
N SER A 793 -44.38 17.57 -19.77
CA SER A 793 -45.27 17.50 -18.62
C SER A 793 -46.56 16.76 -18.96
N GLU A 794 -47.19 17.05 -20.11
CA GLU A 794 -48.40 16.33 -20.57
C GLU A 794 -48.13 14.83 -20.82
N GLU A 795 -47.02 14.48 -21.48
CA GLU A 795 -46.61 13.10 -21.75
C GLU A 795 -46.32 12.31 -20.46
N ASN A 796 -45.92 12.99 -19.37
CA ASN A 796 -45.58 12.39 -18.08
C ASN A 796 -46.68 12.63 -17.03
N ASN A 797 -47.95 12.52 -17.43
CA ASN A 797 -49.13 12.58 -16.54
C ASN A 797 -49.28 13.88 -15.74
N GLY A 798 -48.78 15.00 -16.26
CA GLY A 798 -48.79 16.29 -15.58
C GLY A 798 -47.75 16.43 -14.46
N GLU A 799 -46.77 15.52 -14.38
CA GLU A 799 -45.61 15.73 -13.52
C GLU A 799 -44.85 17.00 -13.97
N PRO A 800 -44.33 17.81 -13.03
CA PRO A 800 -43.53 18.98 -13.38
C PRO A 800 -42.20 18.52 -13.98
N ILE A 801 -41.97 18.88 -15.25
CA ILE A 801 -40.70 18.67 -15.96
C ILE A 801 -40.07 20.03 -16.19
N LEU A 802 -38.90 20.26 -15.61
CA LEU A 802 -38.17 21.51 -15.76
C LEU A 802 -37.28 21.42 -16.99
N VAL A 803 -37.56 22.21 -18.02
CA VAL A 803 -36.70 22.33 -19.20
C VAL A 803 -36.00 23.67 -19.13
N SER A 804 -34.68 23.66 -19.31
CA SER A 804 -33.88 24.88 -19.29
C SER A 804 -32.84 24.92 -20.41
N ILE A 805 -32.48 26.12 -20.84
CA ILE A 805 -31.24 26.35 -21.59
C ILE A 805 -30.55 27.60 -21.11
N SER A 806 -29.23 27.52 -20.96
CA SER A 806 -28.41 28.57 -20.40
C SER A 806 -27.32 29.03 -21.36
N PRO A 807 -27.54 30.12 -22.11
CA PRO A 807 -26.50 30.80 -22.88
C PRO A 807 -25.41 31.42 -22.01
N GLU A 808 -24.15 31.23 -22.39
CA GLU A 808 -22.99 31.70 -21.61
C GLU A 808 -22.04 32.52 -22.49
N PRO A 809 -22.30 33.83 -22.70
CA PRO A 809 -21.47 34.67 -23.57
C PRO A 809 -20.10 34.96 -22.94
N PHE A 810 -19.07 34.24 -23.37
CA PHE A 810 -17.66 34.54 -23.08
C PHE A 810 -17.01 35.35 -24.22
N LEU A 811 -16.02 36.17 -23.87
CA LEU A 811 -15.27 37.01 -24.82
C LEU A 811 -14.27 36.18 -25.62
N SER A 812 -13.25 35.67 -24.92
CA SER A 812 -12.25 34.77 -25.49
C SER A 812 -11.79 33.72 -24.49
N SER A 813 -12.69 32.81 -24.15
CA SER A 813 -12.44 31.71 -23.21
C SER A 813 -11.22 30.86 -23.60
N PHE A 814 -10.87 30.82 -24.88
CA PHE A 814 -9.78 30.01 -25.43
C PHE A 814 -8.49 30.79 -25.72
N ALA A 815 -8.50 32.13 -25.62
CA ALA A 815 -7.30 32.94 -25.85
C ALA A 815 -6.17 32.64 -24.85
N HIS A 816 -6.53 32.12 -23.68
CA HIS A 816 -5.58 31.76 -22.62
C HIS A 816 -5.13 30.30 -22.67
N SER A 817 -5.53 29.55 -23.71
CA SER A 817 -5.28 28.12 -23.72
C SER A 817 -3.79 27.80 -23.68
N ARG A 818 -3.43 26.87 -22.79
CA ARG A 818 -2.05 26.35 -22.67
C ARG A 818 -1.91 24.94 -23.24
N GLY A 819 -2.87 24.53 -24.07
CA GLY A 819 -2.97 23.18 -24.59
C GLY A 819 -3.57 22.20 -23.58
N GLY A 820 -4.12 21.11 -24.12
CA GLY A 820 -4.83 20.09 -23.37
C GLY A 820 -5.61 19.20 -24.32
N ALA A 821 -6.18 18.13 -23.78
CA ALA A 821 -6.93 17.17 -24.57
C ALA A 821 -8.25 17.74 -25.12
N TYR A 822 -8.84 18.74 -24.45
CA TYR A 822 -10.01 19.47 -24.92
C TYR A 822 -9.52 20.54 -25.91
N PRO A 823 -9.90 20.45 -27.19
CA PRO A 823 -9.35 21.34 -28.21
C PRO A 823 -9.93 22.74 -28.07
N HIS A 824 -9.04 23.72 -28.21
CA HIS A 824 -9.34 25.15 -28.17
C HIS A 824 -9.03 25.76 -29.53
N PRO A 825 -9.87 25.55 -30.58
CA PRO A 825 -9.58 26.05 -31.91
C PRO A 825 -9.59 27.59 -31.90
N PRO A 826 -8.43 28.26 -32.06
CA PRO A 826 -8.36 29.73 -31.94
C PRO A 826 -9.08 30.44 -33.09
N GLU A 827 -9.29 29.74 -34.21
CA GLU A 827 -9.99 30.29 -35.39
C GLU A 827 -11.51 30.20 -35.29
N ARG A 828 -12.05 29.39 -34.37
CA ARG A 828 -13.49 29.20 -34.21
C ARG A 828 -13.85 29.02 -32.73
N GLN A 829 -14.04 30.13 -32.05
CA GLN A 829 -14.45 30.13 -30.67
C GLN A 829 -15.96 29.97 -30.55
N VAL A 830 -16.40 28.97 -29.81
CA VAL A 830 -17.80 28.72 -29.49
C VAL A 830 -18.04 28.84 -27.99
N ASN A 831 -19.15 29.47 -27.64
CA ASN A 831 -19.66 29.57 -26.29
C ASN A 831 -20.60 28.38 -26.00
N PRO A 832 -20.55 27.81 -24.78
CA PRO A 832 -21.43 26.72 -24.42
C PRO A 832 -22.84 27.25 -24.12
N SER A 833 -23.85 26.61 -24.69
CA SER A 833 -25.25 26.81 -24.26
C SER A 833 -25.72 25.54 -23.56
N SER A 834 -25.79 25.56 -22.24
CA SER A 834 -26.14 24.41 -21.41
C SER A 834 -27.65 24.17 -21.45
N ALA A 835 -28.08 23.12 -22.14
CA ALA A 835 -29.47 22.66 -22.15
C ALA A 835 -29.68 21.54 -21.13
N SER A 836 -30.76 21.58 -20.35
CA SER A 836 -31.07 20.56 -19.36
C SER A 836 -32.55 20.20 -19.29
N ILE A 837 -32.81 18.98 -18.84
CA ILE A 837 -34.14 18.51 -18.43
C ILE A 837 -34.00 17.91 -17.03
N ALA A 838 -34.81 18.40 -16.09
CA ALA A 838 -34.93 17.84 -14.74
C ALA A 838 -36.34 17.30 -14.51
N TRP A 839 -36.43 16.16 -13.83
CA TRP A 839 -37.68 15.49 -13.51
C TRP A 839 -37.65 15.00 -12.06
N LYS A 840 -38.81 14.77 -11.47
CA LYS A 840 -38.88 14.17 -10.14
C LYS A 840 -38.43 12.71 -10.17
N GLU A 841 -37.55 12.31 -9.27
CA GLU A 841 -37.02 10.95 -9.20
C GLU A 841 -37.00 10.45 -7.75
N ASP A 842 -37.56 9.26 -7.51
CA ASP A 842 -37.55 8.65 -6.18
C ASP A 842 -36.21 7.92 -5.96
N PRO A 843 -35.53 8.10 -4.81
CA PRO A 843 -34.33 7.32 -4.47
C PRO A 843 -34.52 5.81 -4.58
N GLU A 844 -35.72 5.33 -4.25
CA GLU A 844 -36.09 3.91 -4.25
C GLU A 844 -36.50 3.38 -5.65
N THR A 845 -36.53 4.24 -6.68
CA THR A 845 -36.81 3.81 -8.06
C THR A 845 -35.81 2.71 -8.47
N PRO A 846 -36.27 1.54 -8.96
CA PRO A 846 -35.38 0.49 -9.43
C PRO A 846 -34.41 0.98 -10.50
N LEU A 847 -33.15 0.55 -10.45
CA LEU A 847 -32.10 1.00 -11.38
C LEU A 847 -32.49 0.84 -12.86
N ALA A 848 -33.19 -0.23 -13.23
CA ALA A 848 -33.66 -0.44 -14.60
C ALA A 848 -34.65 0.65 -15.08
N ASP A 849 -35.48 1.15 -14.16
CA ASP A 849 -36.44 2.22 -14.44
C ASP A 849 -35.72 3.58 -14.48
N LYS A 850 -34.75 3.83 -13.57
CA LYS A 850 -33.86 5.01 -13.64
C LYS A 850 -33.13 5.07 -14.98
N ILE A 851 -32.55 3.96 -15.44
CA ILE A 851 -31.90 3.84 -16.77
C ILE A 851 -32.88 4.19 -17.89
N SER A 852 -34.09 3.63 -17.85
CA SER A 852 -35.10 3.84 -18.90
C SER A 852 -35.58 5.29 -18.96
N ARG A 853 -35.83 5.93 -17.80
CA ARG A 853 -36.20 7.35 -17.71
C ARG A 853 -35.08 8.25 -18.20
N HIS A 854 -33.85 8.00 -17.74
CA HIS A 854 -32.69 8.78 -18.15
C HIS A 854 -32.45 8.69 -19.67
N ALA A 855 -32.61 7.51 -20.27
CA ALA A 855 -32.52 7.32 -21.71
C ALA A 855 -33.61 8.08 -22.50
N TYR A 856 -34.86 8.08 -22.01
CA TYR A 856 -35.95 8.87 -22.60
C TYR A 856 -35.63 10.37 -22.56
N PHE A 857 -35.29 10.94 -21.41
CA PHE A 857 -34.99 12.36 -21.30
C PHE A 857 -33.72 12.76 -22.06
N THR A 858 -32.73 11.90 -22.13
CA THR A 858 -31.54 12.11 -22.97
C THR A 858 -31.90 12.19 -24.45
N SER A 859 -32.81 11.32 -24.93
CA SER A 859 -33.32 11.38 -26.30
C SER A 859 -34.07 12.68 -26.58
N GLU A 860 -34.93 13.11 -25.66
CA GLU A 860 -35.67 14.37 -25.79
C GLU A 860 -34.73 15.58 -25.75
N LEU A 861 -33.70 15.53 -24.92
CA LEU A 861 -32.68 16.56 -24.84
C LEU A 861 -31.86 16.69 -26.13
N ARG A 862 -31.58 15.58 -26.82
CA ARG A 862 -30.97 15.61 -28.18
C ARG A 862 -31.88 16.27 -29.20
N ASN A 863 -33.18 15.98 -29.16
CA ASN A 863 -34.16 16.63 -30.05
C ASN A 863 -34.23 18.14 -29.79
N PHE A 864 -34.29 18.53 -28.51
CA PHE A 864 -34.31 19.92 -28.08
C PHE A 864 -33.07 20.68 -28.57
N THR A 865 -31.88 20.17 -28.25
CA THR A 865 -30.61 20.80 -28.64
C THR A 865 -30.41 20.85 -30.16
N SER A 866 -30.87 19.84 -30.90
CA SER A 866 -30.76 19.82 -32.38
C SER A 866 -31.60 20.93 -33.02
N LEU A 867 -32.76 21.27 -32.48
CA LEU A 867 -33.60 22.36 -33.00
C LEU A 867 -32.94 23.72 -32.79
N VAL A 868 -32.42 23.97 -31.59
CA VAL A 868 -31.67 25.19 -31.28
C VAL A 868 -30.39 25.29 -32.12
N GLN A 869 -29.64 24.19 -32.26
CA GLN A 869 -28.44 24.15 -33.10
C GLN A 869 -28.77 24.38 -34.57
N ALA A 870 -29.86 23.81 -35.09
CA ALA A 870 -30.29 24.04 -36.47
C ALA A 870 -30.52 25.54 -36.74
N LYS A 871 -31.13 26.25 -35.79
CA LYS A 871 -31.30 27.71 -35.89
C LYS A 871 -29.96 28.45 -35.82
N ALA A 872 -29.07 28.05 -34.92
CA ALA A 872 -27.74 28.65 -34.83
C ALA A 872 -26.90 28.40 -36.10
N VAL A 873 -27.04 27.23 -36.75
CA VAL A 873 -26.42 26.89 -38.03
C VAL A 873 -26.99 27.77 -39.16
N GLU A 874 -28.32 27.97 -39.19
CA GLU A 874 -28.98 28.87 -40.15
C GLU A 874 -28.42 30.30 -40.06
N GLU A 875 -28.18 30.79 -38.84
CA GLU A 875 -27.62 32.12 -38.56
C GLU A 875 -26.08 32.19 -38.70
N GLY A 876 -25.44 31.08 -39.08
CA GLY A 876 -23.99 30.98 -39.22
C GLY A 876 -23.20 31.03 -37.91
N GLN A 877 -23.89 30.87 -36.77
CA GLN A 877 -23.31 30.93 -35.42
C GLN A 877 -22.97 29.55 -34.84
N SER A 878 -23.23 28.47 -35.55
CA SER A 878 -22.88 27.10 -35.13
C SER A 878 -22.58 26.23 -36.34
N LEU A 879 -21.85 25.13 -36.14
CA LEU A 879 -21.66 24.02 -37.06
C LEU A 879 -22.09 22.73 -36.37
N TRP A 880 -22.52 21.74 -37.15
CA TRP A 880 -22.93 20.44 -36.61
C TRP A 880 -21.78 19.64 -36.00
N ASP A 881 -20.55 19.93 -36.42
CA ASP A 881 -19.31 19.31 -35.96
C ASP A 881 -18.48 20.22 -35.03
N ASP A 882 -19.11 21.27 -34.48
CA ASP A 882 -18.48 22.09 -33.44
C ASP A 882 -18.19 21.27 -32.18
N ILE A 883 -17.07 21.62 -31.54
CA ILE A 883 -16.60 20.94 -30.34
C ILE A 883 -17.58 21.13 -29.18
N LEU A 884 -18.03 20.02 -28.62
CA LEU A 884 -18.91 19.95 -27.47
C LEU A 884 -18.10 20.07 -26.18
N TYR A 885 -18.51 20.97 -25.29
CA TYR A 885 -17.89 21.11 -23.99
C TYR A 885 -18.13 19.87 -23.12
N PRO A 886 -17.07 19.15 -22.70
CA PRO A 886 -17.20 17.85 -22.05
C PRO A 886 -18.04 17.91 -20.79
N ASN A 887 -17.91 18.94 -19.94
CA ASN A 887 -18.68 18.96 -18.69
C ASN A 887 -20.21 18.99 -18.87
N TYR A 888 -20.72 19.35 -20.06
CA TYR A 888 -22.15 19.35 -20.39
C TYR A 888 -22.54 18.28 -21.40
N ALA A 889 -21.59 17.71 -22.15
CA ALA A 889 -21.89 16.75 -23.20
C ALA A 889 -22.52 15.46 -22.63
N LEU A 890 -23.44 14.86 -23.38
CA LEU A 890 -24.02 13.57 -23.03
C LEU A 890 -22.95 12.48 -23.12
N THR A 891 -22.98 11.49 -22.22
CA THR A 891 -21.93 10.47 -22.05
C THR A 891 -21.68 9.60 -23.29
N ASP A 892 -22.69 9.43 -24.13
CA ASP A 892 -22.63 8.70 -25.38
C ASP A 892 -22.31 9.58 -26.58
N SER A 893 -21.96 10.86 -26.40
CA SER A 893 -21.53 11.71 -27.51
C SER A 893 -20.24 11.16 -28.16
N PRO A 894 -20.09 11.24 -29.49
CA PRO A 894 -18.86 10.82 -30.17
C PRO A 894 -17.62 11.53 -29.61
N LEU A 895 -16.53 10.79 -29.41
CA LEU A 895 -15.28 11.33 -28.88
C LEU A 895 -14.71 12.42 -29.80
N GLU A 896 -14.91 12.27 -31.11
CA GLU A 896 -14.48 13.21 -32.14
C GLU A 896 -15.18 14.56 -32.01
N LEU A 897 -16.41 14.60 -31.49
CA LEU A 897 -17.13 15.86 -31.23
C LEU A 897 -16.71 16.51 -29.91
N VAL A 898 -15.97 15.83 -29.04
CA VAL A 898 -15.50 16.38 -27.76
C VAL A 898 -14.01 16.73 -27.81
N TYR A 899 -13.19 15.83 -28.35
CA TYR A 899 -11.74 15.93 -28.35
C TYR A 899 -11.15 16.20 -29.74
N GLY A 900 -11.97 16.19 -30.80
CA GLY A 900 -11.54 16.51 -32.16
C GLY A 900 -10.38 15.64 -32.63
N GLU A 901 -9.33 16.28 -33.13
CA GLU A 901 -8.11 15.63 -33.62
C GLU A 901 -7.25 14.97 -32.52
N ASN A 902 -7.54 15.22 -31.25
CA ASN A 902 -6.76 14.65 -30.14
C ASN A 902 -7.14 13.19 -29.83
N VAL A 903 -8.24 12.67 -30.36
CA VAL A 903 -8.73 11.31 -30.07
C VAL A 903 -7.66 10.23 -30.29
N PRO A 904 -6.92 10.18 -31.43
CA PRO A 904 -5.88 9.17 -31.62
C PRO A 904 -4.78 9.22 -30.56
N ARG A 905 -4.31 10.42 -30.20
CA ARG A 905 -3.29 10.61 -29.15
C ARG A 905 -3.80 10.13 -27.79
N LEU A 906 -5.07 10.41 -27.46
CA LEU A 906 -5.68 9.97 -26.20
C LEU A 906 -5.83 8.44 -26.13
N ARG A 907 -6.08 7.77 -27.26
CA ARG A 907 -6.05 6.30 -27.34
C ARG A 907 -4.64 5.75 -27.08
N GLU A 908 -3.61 6.38 -27.62
CA GLU A 908 -2.21 5.98 -27.37
C GLU A 908 -1.82 6.16 -25.90
N ILE A 909 -2.21 7.30 -25.29
CA ILE A 909 -1.98 7.58 -23.86
C ILE A 909 -2.69 6.53 -23.00
N ALA A 910 -3.97 6.24 -23.28
CA ALA A 910 -4.73 5.23 -22.54
C ALA A 910 -4.09 3.84 -22.64
N ALA A 911 -3.63 3.45 -23.84
CA ALA A 911 -2.96 2.17 -24.04
C ALA A 911 -1.59 2.09 -23.34
N HIS A 912 -0.90 3.22 -23.16
CA HIS A 912 0.38 3.30 -22.48
C HIS A 912 0.25 3.15 -20.96
N TYR A 913 -0.63 3.93 -20.33
CA TYR A 913 -0.78 3.97 -18.87
C TYR A 913 -1.71 2.87 -18.33
N ASP A 914 -2.58 2.30 -19.17
CA ASP A 914 -3.53 1.25 -18.78
C ASP A 914 -3.58 0.06 -19.75
N PRO A 915 -2.47 -0.67 -19.96
CA PRO A 915 -2.41 -1.80 -20.88
C PRO A 915 -3.36 -2.95 -20.47
N GLU A 916 -3.63 -3.07 -19.17
CA GLU A 916 -4.51 -4.08 -18.57
C GLU A 916 -5.97 -3.63 -18.48
N LYS A 917 -6.30 -2.45 -19.04
CA LYS A 917 -7.64 -1.89 -19.10
C LYS A 917 -8.32 -1.81 -17.72
N VAL A 918 -7.59 -1.56 -16.64
CA VAL A 918 -8.13 -1.44 -15.26
C VAL A 918 -9.11 -0.28 -15.18
N MET A 919 -8.79 0.85 -15.81
CA MET A 919 -9.71 1.98 -15.93
C MET A 919 -10.90 1.64 -16.81
N SER A 920 -10.94 0.49 -17.50
CA SER A 920 -12.13 -0.03 -18.18
C SER A 920 -13.18 -0.61 -17.21
N LEU A 921 -12.86 -0.76 -15.92
CA LEU A 921 -13.75 -1.32 -14.90
C LEU A 921 -14.66 -0.28 -14.25
N THR A 922 -14.35 1.01 -14.41
CA THR A 922 -15.14 2.09 -13.80
C THR A 922 -16.04 2.78 -14.82
N GLY A 923 -17.28 3.20 -14.55
CA GLY A 923 -18.09 3.77 -15.64
C GLY A 923 -17.68 5.19 -16.07
N GLY A 924 -18.52 5.86 -16.86
CA GLY A 924 -18.27 7.23 -17.37
C GLY A 924 -18.50 7.39 -18.87
N PHE A 925 -17.99 8.49 -19.42
CA PHE A 925 -18.01 8.79 -20.87
C PHE A 925 -17.37 7.66 -21.70
N ARG A 926 -17.71 7.56 -23.00
CA ARG A 926 -17.03 6.63 -23.94
C ARG A 926 -15.52 6.61 -23.70
N ARG A 927 -14.94 5.42 -23.55
CA ARG A 927 -13.52 5.27 -23.22
C ARG A 927 -12.68 5.31 -24.48
N PHE A 928 -11.43 5.76 -24.35
CA PHE A 928 -10.44 5.63 -25.41
C PHE A 928 -9.98 4.17 -25.63
N GLN A 929 -10.33 3.26 -24.71
CA GLN A 929 -9.92 1.85 -24.71
C GLN A 929 -10.92 0.91 -25.41
N ASP A 930 -12.12 1.42 -25.73
CA ASP A 930 -13.22 0.76 -26.45
C ASP A 930 -13.20 1.17 -27.93
#